data_AF-A0A355IRI5-F1
#
_entry.id   AF-A0A355IRI5-F1
#
_cell.length_a   1.000
_cell.length_b   1.000
_cell.length_c   1.000
_cell.angle_alpha   90.00
_cell.angle_beta   90.00
_cell.angle_gamma   90.00
#
_symmetry.space_group_name_H-M   'P 1'
#
loop_
_entity.id
_entity.type
_entity.pdbx_description
1 polymer ?
#
loop_
_entity_poly.entity_id
_entity_poly.type
_entity_poly.pdbx_seq_one_letter_code
_entity_poly.pdbx_strand_id
1 'polypeptide(L)'
;MVLNRHFLHTIFFLLVLGFISGCSVEKNTRITRAYHNLTAHYNVYFNGKESLKTGVERINNSLEDDYSKILPVFKSSDPGTSQTATSEMEYAIQKASKLIKVHSITKNPKRRKNRTERYQRLAAREEYNNWIDDAYILMGQAYYYMHNFNSAIENFSYVTRKYNEEETSYDASIWLIRSFTMLERYVEASEVIQSLSSDEKFPKRLEGELALVTADYHMQQLEYKEAIPFLTIAAKKTASKTSKLRYKYILAQLYEETGDAFLASETYREVARMNPPYKMAFNARINAAEVFTGQGNAEKLKKELRQMLRDRKNVEFRDQIYFALANISKNEGNAELAKDLYIKSAATSLMNMHQRALSCLTLADLYFDEPDYMKSKAYYDSAMVVIDEKYPGYNDITERHLDLIRLVENITTVEKEDSLQRIAAMSEPERNALIDQWIRKAKEEEDRLKAEQQEQTTNRGYYQMNQGGLGLGSQQQGSGWYFYTPATVAYGRVEFRQIWGNRKLEDGWRRATKQSQTEIEAEKLAEEQKTDTIEDVIRVIDPKERDFYTQDLPLNDSLMTLSHGRIRDALYNAGRIFKTVYSNYPRAISSYLELNKRYPESIYKLTSYFELWDLYTKTGDISNAELYKSKIIIEHPESNYAKYLQNPNYFIELEAQKDSLNNIYQQTFYQFRQGNYSEAGKLAGQMIQMEPDSTMIPKIEFFQTIAQGTASDLGNFEKLLTSYISKYTKGETTPLAEKILTLIQDSTLADYQKLVELGYLNDQIENDELKETSLAANDEFGGKFSYDEELLHYFVIAYPKDAGVDVNRLKFDIANYNIDHYTKFDFDIETEGLGSNTEMLVVRALDNKENSLIYFRSIIRKREVFQAMKDVKYVNFVVSSTNYREITADKNYSEYLKFFIKNYSRFITGDFSEELLPTPEELMAQAKAEDEKFEERGTFVMVNSGRSSRIFTVETDAPQNFVVAVNDASLSLRQLMSEFSNFNRKNYRDSGLKISQQQIEDYRMVVIGSFATKNEALQYFTKVVTTRDLFASLGTMSYRNFLISEGNLARLIETSNLPNYMTFFSDVYLKDLPSGTSNEKTSPVQDTQQKEPVQTTKKPAVQSQPEPIIPAEPAYSGPFNTNMGAKHLFALIIPQTGVDENAVITAIKQFNTARFAAQNLKISETGFNTSQLMIQVEGLSDDNAALNYLMSIINNQDIFGLLQNAEYRNFIISEDNLKIFLEKKDIASYMEFYKRFYLNRKK
;
A
#
# COMPACT_ATOMS: atom_id res chain seq x y z
N MET A 1 28.26 -23.46 98.10
CA MET A 1 28.93 -24.01 96.90
C MET A 1 28.57 -23.10 95.73
N VAL A 2 29.39 -22.06 95.49
CA VAL A 2 29.12 -21.04 94.47
C VAL A 2 29.73 -21.55 93.16
N LEU A 3 28.90 -22.03 92.24
CA LEU A 3 29.37 -22.41 90.91
C LEU A 3 29.92 -21.15 90.22
N ASN A 4 31.21 -21.18 89.90
CA ASN A 4 31.97 -20.04 89.40
C ASN A 4 31.30 -19.48 88.13
N ARG A 5 31.07 -18.15 88.08
CA ARG A 5 30.35 -17.47 86.99
C ARG A 5 30.99 -17.80 85.62
N HIS A 6 32.31 -17.95 85.56
CA HIS A 6 33.05 -18.36 84.38
C HIS A 6 32.73 -19.78 83.90
N PHE A 7 32.41 -20.71 84.81
CA PHE A 7 32.01 -22.09 84.52
C PHE A 7 30.61 -22.15 83.91
N LEU A 8 29.67 -21.33 84.39
CA LEU A 8 28.34 -21.16 83.78
C LEU A 8 28.43 -20.52 82.39
N HIS A 9 29.33 -19.55 82.18
CA HIS A 9 29.54 -18.95 80.86
C HIS A 9 30.22 -19.92 79.88
N THR A 10 31.16 -20.76 80.35
CA THR A 10 31.76 -21.80 79.50
C THR A 10 30.79 -22.93 79.18
N ILE A 11 29.95 -23.35 80.13
CA ILE A 11 28.87 -24.31 79.85
C ILE A 11 27.84 -23.72 78.89
N PHE A 12 27.46 -22.45 79.06
CA PHE A 12 26.57 -21.76 78.12
C PHE A 12 27.21 -21.63 76.74
N PHE A 13 28.49 -21.28 76.64
CA PHE A 13 29.22 -21.16 75.38
C PHE A 13 29.42 -22.54 74.71
N LEU A 14 29.69 -23.60 75.46
CA LEU A 14 29.77 -24.98 74.96
C LEU A 14 28.39 -25.52 74.54
N LEU A 15 27.31 -25.16 75.25
CA LEU A 15 25.93 -25.43 74.83
C LEU A 15 25.63 -24.71 73.52
N VAL A 16 25.97 -23.43 73.39
CA VAL A 16 25.80 -22.65 72.16
C VAL A 16 26.62 -23.23 71.00
N LEU A 17 27.89 -23.62 71.22
CA LEU A 17 28.70 -24.31 70.21
C LEU A 17 28.14 -25.70 69.82
N GLY A 18 27.58 -26.43 70.79
CA GLY A 18 26.89 -27.71 70.56
C GLY A 18 25.57 -27.55 69.77
N PHE A 19 24.87 -26.43 69.95
CA PHE A 19 23.69 -26.08 69.16
C PHE A 19 24.06 -25.69 67.72
N ILE A 20 25.18 -24.99 67.50
CA ILE A 20 25.63 -24.56 66.16
C ILE A 20 26.14 -25.75 65.32
N SER A 21 26.77 -26.75 65.95
CA SER A 21 27.33 -27.94 65.26
C SER A 21 26.30 -29.04 64.95
N GLY A 22 25.05 -28.90 65.41
CA GLY A 22 23.94 -29.83 65.13
C GLY A 22 23.00 -29.42 63.99
N CYS A 23 23.13 -28.20 63.46
CA CYS A 23 22.21 -27.58 62.50
C CYS A 23 22.58 -27.85 61.03
N SER A 24 22.65 -29.12 60.66
CA SER A 24 22.80 -29.54 59.26
C SER A 24 21.45 -29.98 58.68
N VAL A 25 21.19 -29.61 57.42
CA VAL A 25 20.05 -30.12 56.62
C VAL A 25 20.13 -31.63 56.38
N GLU A 26 21.31 -32.24 56.58
CA GLU A 26 21.52 -33.68 56.55
C GLU A 26 20.96 -34.41 57.78
N LYS A 27 20.33 -33.70 58.74
CA LYS A 27 19.65 -34.30 59.90
C LYS A 27 18.25 -33.72 60.06
N ASN A 28 17.24 -34.58 60.02
CA ASN A 28 15.84 -34.16 60.21
C ASN A 28 15.34 -34.40 61.65
N THR A 29 15.61 -33.44 62.54
CA THR A 29 15.19 -33.41 63.94
C THR A 29 14.24 -32.23 64.20
N ARG A 30 13.55 -32.20 65.36
CA ARG A 30 12.69 -31.06 65.70
C ARG A 30 13.46 -29.75 65.82
N ILE A 31 14.67 -29.79 66.40
CA ILE A 31 15.52 -28.62 66.61
C ILE A 31 16.06 -28.11 65.27
N THR A 32 16.54 -29.02 64.41
CA THR A 32 17.05 -28.63 63.08
C THR A 32 15.94 -28.03 62.21
N ARG A 33 14.74 -28.62 62.18
CA ARG A 33 13.59 -28.02 61.47
C ARG A 33 13.20 -26.65 62.03
N ALA A 34 13.14 -26.48 63.36
CA ALA A 34 12.82 -25.20 63.97
C ALA A 34 13.87 -24.12 63.62
N TYR A 35 15.16 -24.47 63.68
CA TYR A 35 16.25 -23.58 63.30
C TYR A 35 16.19 -23.18 61.82
N HIS A 36 16.07 -24.14 60.90
CA HIS A 36 16.01 -23.85 59.47
C HIS A 36 14.74 -23.12 59.07
N ASN A 37 13.58 -23.39 59.69
CA ASN A 37 12.36 -22.61 59.46
C ASN A 37 12.51 -21.15 59.93
N LEU A 38 13.06 -20.93 61.13
CA LEU A 38 13.24 -19.58 61.67
C LEU A 38 14.23 -18.75 60.82
N THR A 39 15.37 -19.35 60.49
CA THR A 39 16.41 -18.67 59.71
C THR A 39 16.04 -18.51 58.25
N ALA A 40 15.35 -19.48 57.64
CA ALA A 40 14.81 -19.34 56.28
C ALA A 40 13.82 -18.17 56.19
N HIS A 41 12.91 -18.05 57.17
CA HIS A 41 11.94 -16.97 57.19
C HIS A 41 12.61 -15.59 57.34
N TYR A 42 13.29 -15.33 58.46
CA TYR A 42 13.74 -13.98 58.81
C TYR A 42 15.01 -13.55 58.08
N ASN A 43 15.94 -14.47 57.78
CA ASN A 43 17.21 -14.08 57.15
C ASN A 43 17.11 -14.06 55.63
N VAL A 44 16.14 -14.77 55.06
CA VAL A 44 16.10 -15.03 53.62
C VAL A 44 14.77 -14.62 52.99
N TYR A 45 13.66 -15.31 53.31
CA TYR A 45 12.35 -15.06 52.69
C TYR A 45 11.84 -13.64 52.94
N PHE A 46 11.86 -13.17 54.19
CA PHE A 46 11.41 -11.82 54.56
C PHE A 46 12.15 -10.74 53.78
N ASN A 47 13.48 -10.83 53.71
CA ASN A 47 14.30 -9.87 52.97
C ASN A 47 14.04 -9.90 51.45
N GLY A 48 13.83 -11.10 50.87
CA GLY A 48 13.47 -11.21 49.47
C GLY A 48 12.07 -10.64 49.17
N LYS A 49 11.11 -10.89 50.06
CA LYS A 49 9.74 -10.38 49.94
C LYS A 49 9.64 -8.87 50.08
N GLU A 50 10.38 -8.26 51.01
CA GLU A 50 10.45 -6.79 51.13
C GLU A 50 11.12 -6.15 49.90
N SER A 51 12.14 -6.80 49.33
CA SER A 51 12.74 -6.36 48.06
C SER A 51 11.74 -6.40 46.91
N LEU A 52 11.04 -7.53 46.74
CA LEU A 52 9.99 -7.69 45.74
C LEU A 52 8.93 -6.58 45.88
N LYS A 53 8.44 -6.36 47.10
CA LYS A 53 7.44 -5.32 47.40
C LYS A 53 7.93 -3.93 47.00
N THR A 54 9.16 -3.58 47.35
CA THR A 54 9.80 -2.31 46.97
C THR A 54 9.85 -2.15 45.45
N GLY A 55 10.22 -3.21 44.73
CA GLY A 55 10.24 -3.23 43.27
C GLY A 55 8.84 -3.06 42.65
N VAL A 56 7.82 -3.72 43.21
CA VAL A 56 6.42 -3.56 42.76
C VAL A 56 5.91 -2.14 42.99
N GLU A 57 6.24 -1.52 44.13
CA GLU A 57 5.91 -0.11 44.38
C GLU A 57 6.60 0.81 43.36
N ARG A 58 7.85 0.53 42.99
CA ARG A 58 8.58 1.26 41.96
C ARG A 58 7.91 1.17 40.59
N ILE A 59 7.50 -0.04 40.18
CA ILE A 59 6.74 -0.26 38.93
C ILE A 59 5.43 0.52 38.94
N ASN A 60 4.69 0.49 40.06
CA ASN A 60 3.40 1.18 40.14
C ASN A 60 3.52 2.71 40.09
N ASN A 61 4.66 3.25 40.52
CA ASN A 61 4.95 4.68 40.56
C ASN A 61 5.66 5.21 39.30
N SER A 62 6.29 4.35 38.50
CA SER A 62 7.00 4.77 37.28
C SER A 62 6.05 5.10 36.13
N LEU A 63 4.88 4.45 36.09
CA LEU A 63 3.86 4.68 35.08
C LEU A 63 2.78 5.63 35.57
N GLU A 64 2.61 6.76 34.86
CA GLU A 64 1.41 7.58 34.99
C GLU A 64 0.24 6.90 34.28
N ASP A 65 -0.96 7.03 34.86
CA ASP A 65 -2.19 6.52 34.22
C ASP A 65 -2.58 7.45 33.06
N ASP A 66 -2.73 6.87 31.87
CA ASP A 66 -3.36 7.52 30.72
C ASP A 66 -4.87 7.24 30.73
N TYR A 67 -5.64 8.23 31.17
CA TYR A 67 -7.09 8.10 31.35
C TYR A 67 -7.89 8.16 30.04
N SER A 68 -7.22 8.41 28.91
CA SER A 68 -7.83 8.32 27.57
C SER A 68 -7.99 6.88 27.08
N LYS A 69 -7.37 5.92 27.77
CA LYS A 69 -7.41 4.48 27.45
C LYS A 69 -7.93 3.70 28.65
N ILE A 70 -8.48 2.51 28.41
CA ILE A 70 -8.83 1.57 29.48
C ILE A 70 -7.57 1.30 30.31
N LEU A 71 -7.62 1.61 31.61
CA LEU A 71 -6.46 1.42 32.47
C LEU A 71 -6.20 -0.08 32.65
N PRO A 72 -4.94 -0.53 32.57
CA PRO A 72 -4.63 -1.94 32.80
C PRO A 72 -4.94 -2.32 34.25
N VAL A 73 -5.46 -3.52 34.49
CA VAL A 73 -5.71 -3.99 35.86
C VAL A 73 -4.43 -3.96 36.69
N PHE A 74 -3.34 -4.47 36.09
CA PHE A 74 -2.00 -4.43 36.65
C PHE A 74 -1.08 -3.54 35.81
N LYS A 75 -0.49 -2.51 36.42
CA LYS A 75 0.49 -1.66 35.74
C LYS A 75 1.72 -2.44 35.24
N SER A 76 2.05 -3.54 35.92
CA SER A 76 3.14 -4.44 35.50
C SER A 76 2.90 -5.17 34.19
N SER A 77 1.68 -5.15 33.65
CA SER A 77 1.38 -5.74 32.34
C SER A 77 1.91 -4.88 31.18
N ASP A 78 2.25 -3.61 31.43
CA ASP A 78 2.84 -2.73 30.42
C ASP A 78 4.27 -3.19 30.07
N PRO A 79 4.59 -3.43 28.78
CA PRO A 79 5.91 -3.89 28.33
C PRO A 79 7.09 -3.00 28.76
N GLY A 80 6.85 -1.69 28.92
CA GLY A 80 7.84 -0.71 29.36
C GLY A 80 8.27 -0.88 30.83
N THR A 81 7.60 -1.74 31.60
CA THR A 81 7.92 -1.96 33.02
C THR A 81 8.98 -3.02 33.28
N SER A 82 9.33 -3.84 32.28
CA SER A 82 10.23 -5.00 32.40
C SER A 82 11.57 -4.71 33.08
N GLN A 83 12.13 -3.51 32.86
CA GLN A 83 13.43 -3.09 33.41
C GLN A 83 13.34 -2.21 34.66
N THR A 84 12.13 -1.81 35.08
CA THR A 84 11.96 -0.77 36.11
C THR A 84 12.45 -1.19 37.50
N ALA A 85 12.37 -2.48 37.83
CA ALA A 85 12.68 -3.00 39.17
C ALA A 85 13.62 -4.23 39.14
N THR A 86 14.43 -4.37 38.08
CA THR A 86 15.27 -5.56 37.87
C THR A 86 16.19 -5.85 39.06
N SER A 87 16.84 -4.85 39.64
CA SER A 87 17.74 -5.06 40.78
C SER A 87 17.02 -5.61 42.01
N GLU A 88 15.82 -5.13 42.30
CA GLU A 88 14.97 -5.59 43.39
C GLU A 88 14.47 -7.03 43.16
N MET A 89 14.13 -7.36 41.91
CA MET A 89 13.71 -8.71 41.51
C MET A 89 14.87 -9.71 41.56
N GLU A 90 16.05 -9.35 41.06
CA GLU A 90 17.27 -10.18 41.13
C GLU A 90 17.66 -10.47 42.58
N TYR A 91 17.56 -9.49 43.47
CA TYR A 91 17.81 -9.70 44.89
C TYR A 91 16.79 -10.66 45.52
N ALA A 92 15.50 -10.54 45.17
CA ALA A 92 14.48 -11.48 45.60
C ALA A 92 14.76 -12.91 45.11
N ILE A 93 15.16 -13.07 43.84
CA ILE A 93 15.58 -14.36 43.24
C ILE A 93 16.79 -14.92 43.97
N GLN A 94 17.82 -14.10 44.23
CA GLN A 94 19.03 -14.53 44.94
C GLN A 94 18.69 -15.03 46.35
N LYS A 95 17.83 -14.33 47.08
CA LYS A 95 17.38 -14.75 48.41
C LYS A 95 16.61 -16.05 48.34
N ALA A 96 15.58 -16.12 47.51
CA ALA A 96 14.78 -17.34 47.41
C ALA A 96 15.60 -18.55 46.96
N SER A 97 16.51 -18.38 45.98
CA SER A 97 17.46 -19.42 45.56
C SER A 97 18.36 -19.88 46.72
N LYS A 98 18.85 -18.94 47.54
CA LYS A 98 19.62 -19.24 48.75
C LYS A 98 18.79 -20.03 49.77
N LEU A 99 17.51 -19.69 49.94
CA LEU A 99 16.60 -20.39 50.85
C LEU A 99 16.48 -21.86 50.42
N ILE A 100 16.14 -22.09 49.15
CA ILE A 100 15.98 -23.42 48.56
C ILE A 100 17.28 -24.22 48.73
N LYS A 101 18.42 -23.64 48.37
CA LYS A 101 19.72 -24.33 48.41
C LYS A 101 20.19 -24.68 49.83
N VAL A 102 20.01 -23.77 50.79
CA VAL A 102 20.67 -23.88 52.12
C VAL A 102 19.73 -24.40 53.21
N HIS A 103 18.41 -24.24 53.04
CA HIS A 103 17.44 -24.55 54.09
C HIS A 103 16.45 -25.67 53.72
N SER A 104 16.51 -26.22 52.51
CA SER A 104 15.75 -27.42 52.14
C SER A 104 16.16 -28.61 53.00
N ILE A 105 15.17 -29.32 53.55
CA ILE A 105 15.38 -30.53 54.34
C ILE A 105 14.57 -31.63 53.67
N THR A 106 15.22 -32.46 52.86
CA THR A 106 14.59 -33.61 52.17
C THR A 106 14.79 -34.94 52.88
N LYS A 107 15.68 -34.99 53.88
CA LYS A 107 15.96 -36.24 54.60
C LYS A 107 14.78 -36.64 55.48
N ASN A 108 14.34 -37.89 55.38
CA ASN A 108 13.25 -38.41 56.22
C ASN A 108 13.57 -38.37 57.73
N PRO A 109 12.57 -38.11 58.59
CA PRO A 109 12.74 -38.09 60.03
C PRO A 109 13.01 -39.51 60.54
N LYS A 110 13.82 -39.63 61.60
CA LYS A 110 14.15 -40.93 62.19
C LYS A 110 12.90 -41.72 62.57
N ARG A 111 12.76 -42.93 62.02
CA ARG A 111 11.63 -43.84 62.23
C ARG A 111 11.37 -44.08 63.73
N ARG A 112 10.12 -43.89 64.16
CA ARG A 112 9.66 -44.15 65.53
C ARG A 112 8.97 -45.51 65.63
N LYS A 113 9.09 -46.18 66.79
CA LYS A 113 8.37 -47.44 67.10
C LYS A 113 6.85 -47.22 67.15
N ASN A 114 6.38 -46.16 67.83
CA ASN A 114 4.97 -45.78 67.87
C ASN A 114 4.71 -44.64 66.86
N ARG A 115 3.93 -44.91 65.82
CA ARG A 115 3.65 -43.98 64.72
C ARG A 115 2.22 -43.46 64.79
N THR A 116 2.02 -42.32 65.43
CA THR A 116 0.74 -41.58 65.38
C THR A 116 0.41 -41.16 63.94
N GLU A 117 -0.85 -41.00 63.59
CA GLU A 117 -1.28 -40.51 62.26
C GLU A 117 -0.56 -39.21 61.87
N ARG A 118 -0.44 -38.25 62.79
CA ARG A 118 0.34 -37.01 62.62
C ARG A 118 1.82 -37.25 62.25
N TYR A 119 2.43 -38.32 62.77
CA TYR A 119 3.81 -38.68 62.45
C TYR A 119 3.89 -39.33 61.07
N GLN A 120 2.89 -40.12 60.69
CA GLN A 120 2.82 -40.75 59.37
C GLN A 120 2.64 -39.68 58.28
N ARG A 121 1.74 -38.71 58.46
CA ARG A 121 1.60 -37.54 57.56
C ARG A 121 2.90 -36.73 57.47
N LEU A 122 3.54 -36.45 58.61
CA LEU A 122 4.84 -35.76 58.62
C LEU A 122 5.89 -36.55 57.84
N ALA A 123 6.02 -37.86 58.07
CA ALA A 123 7.04 -38.71 57.46
C ALA A 123 6.78 -39.02 55.98
N ALA A 124 5.57 -38.74 55.48
CA ALA A 124 5.21 -38.86 54.06
C ALA A 124 5.61 -37.60 53.26
N ARG A 125 5.99 -36.51 53.92
CA ARG A 125 6.46 -35.29 53.23
C ARG A 125 7.82 -35.51 52.60
N GLU A 126 8.01 -34.91 51.43
CA GLU A 126 9.30 -34.89 50.74
C GLU A 126 10.15 -33.67 51.10
N GLU A 127 9.51 -32.62 51.61
CA GLU A 127 10.14 -31.39 52.11
C GLU A 127 9.63 -31.08 53.52
N TYR A 128 10.55 -30.71 54.41
CA TYR A 128 10.30 -30.54 55.83
C TYR A 128 10.53 -29.11 56.33
N ASN A 129 10.97 -28.21 55.45
CA ASN A 129 10.99 -26.77 55.67
C ASN A 129 9.72 -26.13 55.09
N ASN A 130 9.08 -25.27 55.88
CA ASN A 130 7.77 -24.69 55.54
C ASN A 130 7.85 -23.48 54.59
N TRP A 131 9.05 -23.04 54.20
CA TRP A 131 9.23 -21.82 53.40
C TRP A 131 9.80 -22.09 52.01
N ILE A 132 9.88 -23.35 51.59
CA ILE A 132 10.51 -23.74 50.32
C ILE A 132 9.57 -23.48 49.15
N ASP A 133 8.32 -23.89 49.25
CA ASP A 133 7.24 -23.55 48.33
C ASP A 133 7.04 -22.03 48.22
N ASP A 134 7.01 -21.33 49.34
CA ASP A 134 7.02 -19.86 49.44
C ASP A 134 8.20 -19.23 48.67
N ALA A 135 9.40 -19.82 48.76
CA ALA A 135 10.58 -19.33 48.03
C ALA A 135 10.42 -19.51 46.52
N TYR A 136 9.88 -20.63 46.05
CA TYR A 136 9.58 -20.83 44.63
C TYR A 136 8.52 -19.84 44.12
N ILE A 137 7.47 -19.56 44.90
CA ILE A 137 6.50 -18.51 44.56
C ILE A 137 7.18 -17.14 44.47
N LEU A 138 8.02 -16.79 45.44
CA LEU A 138 8.76 -15.52 45.44
C LEU A 138 9.68 -15.39 44.22
N MET A 139 10.35 -16.46 43.80
CA MET A 139 11.13 -16.48 42.55
C MET A 139 10.24 -16.30 41.33
N GLY A 140 9.12 -17.02 41.26
CA GLY A 140 8.18 -16.91 40.16
C GLY A 140 7.62 -15.50 40.01
N GLN A 141 7.27 -14.85 41.12
CA GLN A 141 6.81 -13.46 41.15
C GLN A 141 7.88 -12.50 40.64
N ALA A 142 9.12 -12.66 41.11
CA ALA A 142 10.24 -11.84 40.66
C ALA A 142 10.50 -11.99 39.15
N TYR A 143 10.49 -13.23 38.63
CA TYR A 143 10.59 -13.49 37.19
C TYR A 143 9.42 -12.90 36.40
N TYR A 144 8.19 -13.00 36.92
CA TYR A 144 7.01 -12.41 36.30
C TYR A 144 7.16 -10.88 36.16
N TYR A 145 7.58 -10.19 37.21
CA TYR A 145 7.79 -8.73 37.16
C TYR A 145 8.98 -8.31 36.30
N MET A 146 9.93 -9.21 36.04
CA MET A 146 10.98 -9.04 35.02
C MET A 146 10.54 -9.41 33.61
N HIS A 147 9.26 -9.76 33.43
CA HIS A 147 8.67 -10.26 32.17
C HIS A 147 9.32 -11.56 31.65
N ASN A 148 10.00 -12.30 32.53
CA ASN A 148 10.44 -13.66 32.25
C ASN A 148 9.32 -14.64 32.63
N PHE A 149 8.22 -14.60 31.86
CA PHE A 149 7.01 -15.36 32.15
C PHE A 149 7.23 -16.88 32.09
N ASN A 150 8.13 -17.37 31.24
CA ASN A 150 8.44 -18.81 31.16
C ASN A 150 9.10 -19.32 32.45
N SER A 151 10.10 -18.62 32.98
CA SER A 151 10.69 -18.98 34.28
C SER A 151 9.69 -18.81 35.43
N ALA A 152 8.79 -17.82 35.35
CA ALA A 152 7.71 -17.68 36.32
C ALA A 152 6.80 -18.91 36.33
N ILE A 153 6.34 -19.34 35.14
CA ILE A 153 5.50 -20.53 34.95
C ILE A 153 6.18 -21.79 35.47
N GLU A 154 7.47 -21.99 35.21
CA GLU A 154 8.21 -23.15 35.70
C GLU A 154 8.18 -23.23 37.24
N ASN A 155 8.44 -22.10 37.91
CA ASN A 155 8.43 -22.02 39.38
C ASN A 155 7.03 -22.26 39.96
N PHE A 156 6.00 -21.62 39.41
CA PHE A 156 4.63 -21.82 39.88
C PHE A 156 4.13 -23.24 39.59
N SER A 157 4.42 -23.79 38.41
CA SER A 157 4.07 -25.17 38.05
C SER A 157 4.80 -26.22 38.90
N TYR A 158 6.00 -25.90 39.39
CA TYR A 158 6.68 -26.75 40.38
C TYR A 158 5.90 -26.79 41.68
N VAL A 159 5.42 -25.64 42.16
CA VAL A 159 4.63 -25.54 43.39
C VAL A 159 3.32 -26.29 43.27
N THR A 160 2.56 -26.08 42.20
CA THR A 160 1.27 -26.76 42.00
C THR A 160 1.38 -28.27 41.86
N ARG A 161 2.48 -28.79 41.29
CA ARG A 161 2.72 -30.24 41.16
C ARG A 161 3.23 -30.87 42.45
N LYS A 162 4.21 -30.23 43.11
CA LYS A 162 4.91 -30.83 44.27
C LYS A 162 4.22 -30.56 45.60
N TYR A 163 3.50 -29.45 45.72
CA TYR A 163 2.83 -29.01 46.94
C TYR A 163 1.31 -28.90 46.73
N ASN A 164 0.73 -29.80 45.92
CA ASN A 164 -0.69 -29.79 45.53
C ASN A 164 -1.69 -29.85 46.71
N GLU A 165 -1.28 -30.39 47.85
CA GLU A 165 -2.10 -30.46 49.08
C GLU A 165 -1.97 -29.23 50.00
N GLU A 166 -1.00 -28.34 49.74
CA GLU A 166 -0.74 -27.15 50.56
C GLU A 166 -1.43 -25.91 49.96
N GLU A 167 -1.81 -24.94 50.79
CA GLU A 167 -2.54 -23.75 50.31
C GLU A 167 -1.75 -22.93 49.27
N THR A 168 -0.42 -22.99 49.32
CA THR A 168 0.50 -22.32 48.38
C THR A 168 0.31 -22.75 46.94
N SER A 169 -0.28 -23.93 46.70
CA SER A 169 -0.69 -24.36 45.36
C SER A 169 -1.73 -23.40 44.75
N TYR A 170 -2.69 -22.91 45.54
CA TYR A 170 -3.70 -21.96 45.06
C TYR A 170 -3.08 -20.59 44.74
N ASP A 171 -2.19 -20.11 45.61
CA ASP A 171 -1.43 -18.88 45.36
C ASP A 171 -0.62 -19.00 44.04
N ALA A 172 0.12 -20.11 43.86
CA ALA A 172 0.88 -20.36 42.62
C ALA A 172 -0.02 -20.46 41.37
N SER A 173 -1.21 -21.03 41.50
CA SER A 173 -2.17 -21.19 40.40
C SER A 173 -2.74 -19.85 39.92
N ILE A 174 -3.01 -18.91 40.84
CA ILE A 174 -3.40 -17.53 40.48
C ILE A 174 -2.29 -16.84 39.69
N TRP A 175 -1.04 -17.04 40.08
CA TRP A 175 0.09 -16.49 39.32
C TRP A 175 0.34 -17.19 37.98
N LEU A 176 -0.02 -18.47 37.84
CA LEU A 176 -0.06 -19.14 36.54
C LEU A 176 -1.07 -18.50 35.60
N ILE A 177 -2.29 -18.20 36.08
CA ILE A 177 -3.30 -17.49 35.27
C ILE A 177 -2.72 -16.18 34.72
N ARG A 178 -2.10 -15.37 35.58
CA ARG A 178 -1.47 -14.11 35.17
C ARG A 178 -0.36 -14.33 34.15
N SER A 179 0.49 -15.33 34.37
CA SER A 179 1.64 -15.59 33.49
C SER A 179 1.20 -16.13 32.13
N PHE A 180 0.19 -17.00 32.08
CA PHE A 180 -0.40 -17.49 30.84
C PHE A 180 -1.12 -16.38 30.08
N THR A 181 -1.88 -15.53 30.78
CA THR A 181 -2.55 -14.37 30.19
C THR A 181 -1.55 -13.42 29.52
N MET A 182 -0.41 -13.13 30.16
CA MET A 182 0.64 -12.29 29.57
C MET A 182 1.35 -12.92 28.36
N LEU A 183 1.30 -14.24 28.21
CA LEU A 183 1.82 -14.96 27.04
C LEU A 183 0.73 -15.27 26.00
N GLU A 184 -0.48 -14.72 26.17
CA GLU A 184 -1.63 -15.00 25.33
C GLU A 184 -2.01 -16.49 25.27
N ARG A 185 -1.61 -17.26 26.28
CA ARG A 185 -1.90 -18.68 26.47
C ARG A 185 -3.26 -18.86 27.14
N TYR A 186 -4.30 -18.39 26.46
CA TYR A 186 -5.63 -18.23 27.04
C TYR A 186 -6.31 -19.57 27.40
N VAL A 187 -6.00 -20.64 26.67
CA VAL A 187 -6.55 -21.98 26.96
C VAL A 187 -6.06 -22.46 28.32
N GLU A 188 -4.75 -22.42 28.58
CA GLU A 188 -4.16 -22.83 29.85
C GLU A 188 -4.61 -21.93 31.01
N ALA A 189 -4.74 -20.62 30.78
CA ALA A 189 -5.29 -19.71 31.77
C ALA A 189 -6.74 -20.10 32.14
N SER A 190 -7.58 -20.39 31.14
CA SER A 190 -8.97 -20.79 31.32
C SER A 190 -9.11 -22.11 32.08
N GLU A 191 -8.30 -23.12 31.75
CA GLU A 191 -8.28 -24.41 32.47
C GLU A 191 -7.97 -24.22 33.95
N VAL A 192 -6.99 -23.37 34.28
CA VAL A 192 -6.65 -23.07 35.68
C VAL A 192 -7.78 -22.29 36.36
N ILE A 193 -8.38 -21.30 35.69
CA ILE A 193 -9.53 -20.54 36.23
C ILE A 193 -10.70 -21.49 36.54
N GLN A 194 -11.04 -22.40 35.62
CA GLN A 194 -12.15 -23.34 35.79
C GLN A 194 -11.88 -24.33 36.94
N SER A 195 -10.66 -24.84 37.02
CA SER A 195 -10.21 -25.72 38.11
C SER A 195 -10.34 -25.04 39.47
N LEU A 196 -9.83 -23.81 39.60
CA LEU A 196 -9.93 -23.04 40.85
C LEU A 196 -11.36 -22.65 41.21
N SER A 197 -12.18 -22.30 40.22
CA SER A 197 -13.57 -21.86 40.45
C SER A 197 -14.51 -22.99 40.87
N SER A 198 -14.16 -24.24 40.57
CA SER A 198 -14.95 -25.44 40.91
C SER A 198 -14.50 -26.14 42.19
N ASP A 199 -13.37 -25.74 42.78
CA ASP A 199 -12.84 -26.36 44.00
C ASP A 199 -13.50 -25.79 45.27
N GLU A 200 -14.28 -26.63 45.96
CA GLU A 200 -14.94 -26.27 47.23
C GLU A 200 -13.95 -25.94 48.36
N LYS A 201 -12.69 -26.38 48.25
CA LYS A 201 -11.63 -26.11 49.24
C LYS A 201 -10.88 -24.82 48.96
N PHE A 202 -11.20 -24.10 47.88
CA PHE A 202 -10.52 -22.87 47.50
C PHE A 202 -10.56 -21.82 48.64
N PRO A 203 -9.40 -21.24 49.05
CA PRO A 203 -9.36 -20.32 50.18
C PRO A 203 -10.14 -19.02 49.95
N LYS A 204 -11.10 -18.71 50.84
CA LYS A 204 -11.90 -17.47 50.75
C LYS A 204 -11.08 -16.17 50.70
N ARG A 205 -9.86 -16.18 51.26
CA ARG A 205 -8.93 -15.05 51.22
C ARG A 205 -8.49 -14.69 49.78
N LEU A 206 -8.50 -15.67 48.87
CA LEU A 206 -8.04 -15.54 47.48
C LEU A 206 -9.16 -15.27 46.48
N GLU A 207 -10.44 -15.31 46.89
CA GLU A 207 -11.58 -15.05 45.99
C GLU A 207 -11.47 -13.70 45.27
N GLY A 208 -10.99 -12.67 45.97
CA GLY A 208 -10.81 -11.35 45.38
C GLY A 208 -9.66 -11.29 44.35
N GLU A 209 -8.59 -12.05 44.59
CA GLU A 209 -7.45 -12.13 43.66
C GLU A 209 -7.79 -12.98 42.44
N LEU A 210 -8.49 -14.11 42.61
CA LEU A 210 -8.98 -14.92 41.51
C LEU A 210 -9.90 -14.09 40.60
N ALA A 211 -10.88 -13.40 41.17
CA ALA A 211 -11.76 -12.53 40.40
C ALA A 211 -10.99 -11.41 39.66
N LEU A 212 -9.93 -10.86 40.27
CA LEU A 212 -9.12 -9.84 39.62
C LEU A 212 -8.36 -10.37 38.41
N VAL A 213 -7.72 -11.54 38.52
CA VAL A 213 -6.95 -12.13 37.41
C VAL A 213 -7.87 -12.69 36.32
N THR A 214 -9.07 -13.14 36.66
CA THR A 214 -10.10 -13.52 35.68
C THR A 214 -10.64 -12.31 34.93
N ALA A 215 -10.83 -11.17 35.62
CA ALA A 215 -11.19 -9.92 34.94
C ALA A 215 -10.09 -9.47 33.96
N ASP A 216 -8.82 -9.50 34.38
CA ASP A 216 -7.68 -9.18 33.52
C ASP A 216 -7.59 -10.13 32.31
N TYR A 217 -7.78 -11.44 32.52
CA TYR A 217 -7.85 -12.46 31.46
C TYR A 217 -8.87 -12.11 30.36
N HIS A 218 -10.09 -11.73 30.74
CA HIS A 218 -11.11 -11.31 29.77
C HIS A 218 -10.77 -9.96 29.13
N MET A 219 -10.23 -9.00 29.90
CA MET A 219 -9.82 -7.69 29.37
C MET A 219 -8.70 -7.78 28.33
N GLN A 220 -7.71 -8.65 28.51
CA GLN A 220 -6.64 -8.85 27.51
C GLN A 220 -7.16 -9.47 26.20
N GLN A 221 -8.28 -10.19 26.26
CA GLN A 221 -8.98 -10.72 25.08
C GLN A 221 -10.02 -9.75 24.49
N LEU A 222 -10.13 -8.53 25.04
CA LEU A 222 -11.13 -7.53 24.68
C LEU A 222 -12.58 -7.97 24.97
N GLU A 223 -12.76 -8.97 25.84
CA GLU A 223 -14.05 -9.50 26.31
C GLU A 223 -14.56 -8.68 27.51
N TYR A 224 -14.83 -7.39 27.28
CA TYR A 224 -15.10 -6.44 28.37
C TYR A 224 -16.36 -6.76 29.16
N LYS A 225 -17.40 -7.29 28.51
CA LYS A 225 -18.67 -7.63 29.16
C LYS A 225 -18.51 -8.78 30.15
N GLU A 226 -17.67 -9.75 29.81
CA GLU A 226 -17.31 -10.91 30.63
C GLU A 226 -16.43 -10.49 31.81
N ALA A 227 -15.56 -9.48 31.63
CA ALA A 227 -14.71 -8.95 32.69
C ALA A 227 -15.47 -8.21 33.81
N ILE A 228 -16.54 -7.48 33.48
CA ILE A 228 -17.35 -6.65 34.41
C ILE A 228 -17.77 -7.39 35.70
N PRO A 229 -18.40 -8.58 35.68
CA PRO A 229 -18.83 -9.27 36.90
C PRO A 229 -17.64 -9.62 37.81
N PHE A 230 -16.53 -10.06 37.24
CA PHE A 230 -15.33 -10.42 38.01
C PHE A 230 -14.64 -9.18 38.61
N LEU A 231 -14.50 -8.10 37.84
CA LEU A 231 -13.93 -6.86 38.34
C LEU A 231 -14.80 -6.22 39.44
N THR A 232 -16.12 -6.37 39.33
CA THR A 232 -17.08 -5.96 40.38
C THR A 232 -16.84 -6.72 41.69
N ILE A 233 -16.62 -8.04 41.61
CA ILE A 233 -16.27 -8.88 42.77
C ILE A 233 -14.93 -8.43 43.36
N ALA A 234 -13.91 -8.23 42.51
CA ALA A 234 -12.59 -7.79 42.94
C ALA A 234 -12.64 -6.42 43.65
N ALA A 235 -13.38 -5.45 43.10
CA ALA A 235 -13.61 -4.14 43.71
C ALA A 235 -14.31 -4.23 45.07
N LYS A 236 -15.23 -5.19 45.26
CA LYS A 236 -15.91 -5.40 46.55
C LYS A 236 -15.01 -6.07 47.59
N LYS A 237 -14.18 -7.04 47.17
CA LYS A 237 -13.36 -7.88 48.04
C LYS A 237 -12.02 -7.25 48.43
N THR A 238 -11.51 -6.30 47.64
CA THR A 238 -10.24 -5.63 47.97
C THR A 238 -10.35 -4.73 49.21
N ALA A 239 -9.38 -4.86 50.11
CA ALA A 239 -9.24 -4.02 51.30
C ALA A 239 -8.51 -2.70 51.01
N SER A 240 -7.72 -2.65 49.94
CA SER A 240 -6.92 -1.48 49.56
C SER A 240 -7.81 -0.39 48.97
N LYS A 241 -7.79 0.82 49.57
CA LYS A 241 -8.53 1.97 49.05
C LYS A 241 -8.04 2.37 47.64
N THR A 242 -6.73 2.33 47.40
CA THR A 242 -6.15 2.69 46.10
C THR A 242 -6.53 1.69 45.02
N SER A 243 -6.46 0.39 45.31
CA SER A 243 -6.90 -0.67 44.39
C SER A 243 -8.41 -0.58 44.11
N LYS A 244 -9.23 -0.33 45.14
CA LYS A 244 -10.68 -0.14 44.98
C LYS A 244 -11.01 1.03 44.05
N LEU A 245 -10.29 2.15 44.18
CA LEU A 245 -10.44 3.30 43.29
C LEU A 245 -10.09 2.94 41.84
N ARG A 246 -8.94 2.27 41.62
CA ARG A 246 -8.53 1.81 40.29
C ARG A 246 -9.56 0.87 39.67
N TYR A 247 -9.99 -0.17 40.39
CA TYR A 247 -10.92 -1.16 39.85
C TYR A 247 -12.28 -0.55 39.53
N LYS A 248 -12.77 0.41 40.34
CA LYS A 248 -14.00 1.15 40.04
C LYS A 248 -13.84 2.09 38.84
N TYR A 249 -12.67 2.72 38.67
CA TYR A 249 -12.41 3.52 37.48
C TYR A 249 -12.42 2.66 36.22
N ILE A 250 -11.71 1.52 36.24
CA ILE A 250 -11.71 0.54 35.14
C ILE A 250 -13.13 0.03 34.89
N LEU A 251 -13.90 -0.29 35.93
CA LEU A 251 -15.29 -0.72 35.79
C LEU A 251 -16.15 0.33 35.07
N ALA A 252 -15.94 1.62 35.33
CA ALA A 252 -16.62 2.70 34.61
C ALA A 252 -16.21 2.74 33.13
N GLN A 253 -14.93 2.53 32.83
CA GLN A 253 -14.42 2.40 31.45
C GLN A 253 -15.01 1.18 30.75
N LEU A 254 -15.11 0.03 31.42
CA LEU A 254 -15.74 -1.15 30.83
C LEU A 254 -17.22 -0.93 30.54
N TYR A 255 -17.96 -0.25 31.43
CA TYR A 255 -19.36 0.12 31.14
C TYR A 255 -19.49 1.08 29.96
N GLU A 256 -18.54 2.01 29.80
CA GLU A 256 -18.49 2.92 28.65
C GLU A 256 -18.29 2.14 27.35
N GLU A 257 -17.31 1.24 27.32
CA GLU A 257 -17.00 0.39 26.16
C GLU A 257 -18.12 -0.60 25.81
N THR A 258 -18.86 -1.10 26.81
CA THR A 258 -20.01 -2.00 26.56
C THR A 258 -21.30 -1.26 26.21
N GLY A 259 -21.29 0.08 26.13
CA GLY A 259 -22.44 0.91 25.79
C GLY A 259 -23.40 1.17 26.96
N ASP A 260 -23.07 0.77 28.19
CA ASP A 260 -23.85 1.01 29.40
C ASP A 260 -23.58 2.42 29.98
N ALA A 261 -23.79 3.44 29.16
CA ALA A 261 -23.39 4.83 29.43
C ALA A 261 -23.92 5.41 30.76
N PHE A 262 -25.12 5.01 31.19
CA PHE A 262 -25.66 5.40 32.50
C PHE A 262 -24.82 4.82 33.65
N LEU A 263 -24.51 3.52 33.62
CA LEU A 263 -23.68 2.88 34.63
C LEU A 263 -22.25 3.40 34.61
N ALA A 264 -21.70 3.70 33.43
CA ALA A 264 -20.41 4.35 33.28
C ALA A 264 -20.40 5.71 34.01
N SER A 265 -21.35 6.61 33.68
CA SER A 265 -21.45 7.94 34.30
C SER A 265 -21.63 7.85 35.82
N GLU A 266 -22.50 6.98 36.32
CA GLU A 266 -22.70 6.79 37.76
C GLU A 266 -21.42 6.30 38.46
N THR A 267 -20.74 5.31 37.87
CA THR A 267 -19.54 4.70 38.45
C THR A 267 -18.37 5.68 38.47
N TYR A 268 -18.16 6.45 37.40
CA TYR A 268 -17.18 7.54 37.39
C TYR A 268 -17.46 8.59 38.48
N ARG A 269 -18.73 8.99 38.66
CA ARG A 269 -19.10 9.93 39.74
C ARG A 269 -18.91 9.33 41.13
N GLU A 270 -19.13 8.03 41.29
CA GLU A 270 -18.80 7.33 42.54
C GLU A 270 -17.30 7.45 42.82
N VAL A 271 -16.45 7.16 41.84
CA VAL A 271 -14.98 7.30 41.96
C VAL A 271 -14.62 8.72 42.37
N ALA A 272 -15.17 9.75 41.72
CA ALA A 272 -14.91 11.15 42.06
C ALA A 272 -15.30 11.53 43.51
N ARG A 273 -16.31 10.87 44.09
CA ARG A 273 -16.77 11.09 45.49
C ARG A 273 -15.92 10.36 46.52
N MET A 274 -15.17 9.33 46.11
CA MET A 274 -14.31 8.54 47.01
C MET A 274 -12.99 9.24 47.39
N ASN A 275 -12.82 10.51 46.99
CA ASN A 275 -11.62 11.32 47.15
C ASN A 275 -10.36 10.64 46.57
N PRO A 276 -10.32 10.38 45.25
CA PRO A 276 -9.13 9.84 44.57
C PRO A 276 -8.05 10.92 44.39
N PRO A 277 -6.83 10.56 43.96
CA PRO A 277 -5.83 11.51 43.52
C PRO A 277 -6.38 12.49 42.48
N TYR A 278 -5.84 13.71 42.47
CA TYR A 278 -6.38 14.82 41.67
C TYR A 278 -6.63 14.47 40.19
N LYS A 279 -5.63 13.89 39.49
CA LYS A 279 -5.76 13.50 38.07
C LYS A 279 -6.93 12.53 37.84
N MET A 280 -7.05 11.48 38.64
CA MET A 280 -8.19 10.54 38.57
C MET A 280 -9.52 11.21 38.88
N ALA A 281 -9.55 12.10 39.88
CA ALA A 281 -10.76 12.84 40.25
C ALA A 281 -11.22 13.78 39.14
N PHE A 282 -10.27 14.40 38.44
CA PHE A 282 -10.51 15.26 37.31
C PHE A 282 -11.09 14.45 36.15
N ASN A 283 -10.39 13.41 35.69
CA ASN A 283 -10.82 12.58 34.56
C ASN A 283 -12.14 11.85 34.83
N ALA A 284 -12.36 11.35 36.05
CA ALA A 284 -13.65 10.75 36.41
C ALA A 284 -14.82 11.74 36.26
N ARG A 285 -14.62 13.05 36.48
CA ARG A 285 -15.69 14.05 36.27
C ARG A 285 -15.89 14.38 34.79
N ILE A 286 -14.81 14.41 34.01
CA ILE A 286 -14.85 14.64 32.56
C ILE A 286 -15.50 13.45 31.86
N ASN A 287 -15.01 12.23 32.07
CA ASN A 287 -15.56 11.03 31.43
C ASN A 287 -17.02 10.80 31.84
N ALA A 288 -17.40 11.07 33.10
CA ALA A 288 -18.80 11.02 33.52
C ALA A 288 -19.72 11.96 32.72
N ALA A 289 -19.19 13.08 32.22
CA ALA A 289 -19.90 14.04 31.41
C ALA A 289 -19.89 13.70 29.92
N GLU A 290 -18.82 13.11 29.42
CA GLU A 290 -18.74 12.64 28.03
C GLU A 290 -19.72 11.51 27.76
N VAL A 291 -19.82 10.54 28.67
CA VAL A 291 -20.75 9.40 28.55
C VAL A 291 -22.18 9.73 29.01
N PHE A 292 -22.50 11.01 29.26
CA PHE A 292 -23.81 11.40 29.78
C PHE A 292 -24.87 11.40 28.67
N THR A 293 -25.81 10.46 28.71
CA THR A 293 -26.87 10.28 27.70
C THR A 293 -28.15 11.08 27.96
N GLY A 294 -28.13 12.08 28.85
CA GLY A 294 -29.33 12.83 29.25
C GLY A 294 -30.09 12.19 30.43
N GLN A 295 -29.83 10.93 30.76
CA GLN A 295 -30.41 10.26 31.92
C GLN A 295 -29.64 10.61 33.21
N GLY A 296 -30.32 11.24 34.18
CA GLY A 296 -29.75 11.65 35.47
C GLY A 296 -29.86 13.16 35.71
N ASN A 297 -29.07 13.69 36.65
CA ASN A 297 -29.12 15.12 37.00
C ASN A 297 -28.06 15.94 36.25
N ALA A 298 -28.38 16.35 35.03
CA ALA A 298 -27.51 17.16 34.17
C ALA A 298 -27.11 18.50 34.82
N GLU A 299 -28.03 19.15 35.55
CA GLU A 299 -27.75 20.42 36.23
C GLU A 299 -26.70 20.29 37.32
N LYS A 300 -26.72 19.18 38.07
CA LYS A 300 -25.69 18.90 39.07
C LYS A 300 -24.32 18.73 38.40
N LEU A 301 -24.25 18.00 37.30
CA LEU A 301 -23.01 17.78 36.55
C LEU A 301 -22.48 19.07 35.93
N LYS A 302 -23.33 19.86 35.26
CA LYS A 302 -22.99 21.21 34.75
C LYS A 302 -22.51 22.13 35.87
N LYS A 303 -23.13 22.08 37.06
CA LYS A 303 -22.68 22.86 38.23
C LYS A 303 -21.28 22.43 38.69
N GLU A 304 -21.00 21.13 38.75
CA GLU A 304 -19.68 20.59 39.11
C GLU A 304 -18.61 21.03 38.08
N LEU A 305 -18.87 20.90 36.78
CA LEU A 305 -17.96 21.35 35.71
C LEU A 305 -17.73 22.88 35.74
N ARG A 306 -18.77 23.68 35.97
CA ARG A 306 -18.62 25.15 36.14
C ARG A 306 -17.81 25.52 37.38
N GLN A 307 -17.90 24.74 38.46
CA GLN A 307 -17.03 24.93 39.62
C GLN A 307 -15.57 24.58 39.26
N MET A 308 -15.35 23.52 38.49
CA MET A 308 -14.01 23.16 37.99
C MET A 308 -13.41 24.29 37.14
N LEU A 309 -14.16 24.93 36.25
CA LEU A 309 -13.68 26.07 35.45
C LEU A 309 -13.17 27.26 36.29
N ARG A 310 -13.75 27.45 37.48
CA ARG A 310 -13.39 28.54 38.41
C ARG A 310 -12.16 28.21 39.26
N ASP A 311 -11.84 26.93 39.45
CA ASP A 311 -10.66 26.51 40.21
C ASP A 311 -9.39 26.79 39.40
N ARG A 312 -8.44 27.51 40.00
CA ARG A 312 -7.15 27.85 39.38
C ARG A 312 -6.31 26.61 39.04
N LYS A 313 -6.54 25.49 39.72
CA LYS A 313 -5.83 24.23 39.43
C LYS A 313 -6.21 23.62 38.08
N ASN A 314 -7.38 23.98 37.54
CA ASN A 314 -7.90 23.44 36.29
C ASN A 314 -7.62 24.33 35.07
N VAL A 315 -6.80 25.39 35.20
CA VAL A 315 -6.56 26.34 34.09
C VAL A 315 -6.06 25.62 32.84
N GLU A 316 -5.19 24.62 32.99
CA GLU A 316 -4.63 23.82 31.90
C GLU A 316 -5.60 22.80 31.30
N PHE A 317 -6.75 22.54 31.95
CA PHE A 317 -7.76 21.58 31.51
C PHE A 317 -9.12 22.22 31.17
N ARG A 318 -9.15 23.54 30.99
CA ARG A 318 -10.39 24.28 30.71
C ARG A 318 -11.01 23.86 29.39
N ASP A 319 -10.17 23.50 28.43
CA ASP A 319 -10.58 22.97 27.14
C ASP A 319 -11.46 21.72 27.30
N GLN A 320 -10.98 20.71 28.02
CA GLN A 320 -11.71 19.47 28.29
C GLN A 320 -13.01 19.74 29.05
N ILE A 321 -13.00 20.69 30.00
CA ILE A 321 -14.23 21.05 30.73
C ILE A 321 -15.25 21.74 29.82
N TYR A 322 -14.81 22.63 28.92
CA TYR A 322 -15.70 23.26 27.94
C TYR A 322 -16.27 22.23 26.95
N PHE A 323 -15.43 21.29 26.48
CA PHE A 323 -15.87 20.19 25.62
C PHE A 323 -16.92 19.31 26.31
N ALA A 324 -16.70 18.92 27.56
CA ALA A 324 -17.67 18.16 28.34
C ALA A 324 -19.00 18.93 28.54
N LEU A 325 -18.95 20.24 28.82
CA LEU A 325 -20.16 21.08 28.88
C LEU A 325 -20.88 21.17 27.53
N ALA A 326 -20.12 21.21 26.43
CA ALA A 326 -20.66 21.23 25.07
C ALA A 326 -21.39 19.92 24.75
N ASN A 327 -20.80 18.76 25.08
CA ASN A 327 -21.43 17.45 24.91
C ASN A 327 -22.76 17.34 25.67
N ILE A 328 -22.80 17.78 26.94
CA ILE A 328 -24.05 17.83 27.70
C ILE A 328 -25.09 18.71 27.00
N SER A 329 -24.67 19.90 26.55
CA SER A 329 -25.58 20.86 25.88
C SER A 329 -26.10 20.32 24.55
N LYS A 330 -25.26 19.60 23.79
CA LYS A 330 -25.62 18.90 22.55
C LYS A 330 -26.67 17.82 22.83
N ASN A 331 -26.45 17.00 23.86
CA ASN A 331 -27.37 15.92 24.25
C ASN A 331 -28.69 16.45 24.84
N GLU A 332 -28.71 17.67 25.39
CA GLU A 332 -29.94 18.39 25.79
C GLU A 332 -30.68 19.05 24.60
N GLY A 333 -30.14 18.95 23.38
CA GLY A 333 -30.70 19.56 22.17
C GLY A 333 -30.42 21.06 22.01
N ASN A 334 -29.52 21.63 22.81
CA ASN A 334 -29.14 23.04 22.74
C ASN A 334 -27.89 23.23 21.85
N ALA A 335 -28.08 23.08 20.53
CA ALA A 335 -27.01 23.10 19.54
C ALA A 335 -26.19 24.40 19.52
N GLU A 336 -26.85 25.56 19.67
CA GLU A 336 -26.15 26.86 19.68
C GLU A 336 -25.22 27.01 20.89
N LEU A 337 -25.69 26.65 22.08
CA LEU A 337 -24.85 26.68 23.28
C LEU A 337 -23.71 25.65 23.17
N ALA A 338 -23.98 24.47 22.60
CA ALA A 338 -22.96 23.47 22.36
C ALA A 338 -21.85 24.00 21.44
N LYS A 339 -22.20 24.62 20.30
CA LYS A 339 -21.22 25.25 19.39
C LYS A 339 -20.38 26.32 20.08
N ASP A 340 -20.98 27.24 20.84
CA ASP A 340 -20.23 28.26 21.61
C ASP A 340 -19.25 27.62 22.63
N LEU A 341 -19.66 26.54 23.29
CA LEU A 341 -18.80 25.82 24.23
C LEU A 341 -17.69 25.03 23.52
N TYR A 342 -17.94 24.40 22.37
CA TYR A 342 -16.89 23.76 21.56
C TYR A 342 -15.89 24.80 21.02
N ILE A 343 -16.36 25.99 20.62
CA ILE A 343 -15.49 27.09 20.21
C ILE A 343 -14.58 27.51 21.36
N LYS A 344 -15.13 27.65 22.58
CA LYS A 344 -14.34 27.93 23.79
C LYS A 344 -13.35 26.82 24.11
N SER A 345 -13.74 25.56 23.90
CA SER A 345 -12.83 24.41 24.03
C SER A 345 -11.64 24.56 23.08
N ALA A 346 -11.89 24.67 21.77
CA ALA A 346 -10.86 24.83 20.76
C ALA A 346 -9.96 26.05 21.02
N ALA A 347 -10.54 27.19 21.42
CA ALA A 347 -9.81 28.42 21.72
C ALA A 347 -8.94 28.35 22.98
N THR A 348 -9.28 27.46 23.93
CA THR A 348 -8.51 27.30 25.18
C THR A 348 -7.51 26.13 25.14
N SER A 349 -7.57 25.27 24.11
CA SER A 349 -6.60 24.21 23.84
C SER A 349 -5.27 24.74 23.28
N LEU A 350 -4.52 25.48 24.11
CA LEU A 350 -3.24 26.10 23.70
C LEU A 350 -2.08 25.09 23.60
N MET A 351 -2.02 24.12 24.51
CA MET A 351 -0.96 23.10 24.57
C MET A 351 -1.47 21.68 24.27
N ASN A 352 -2.79 21.49 24.30
CA ASN A 352 -3.45 20.21 24.11
C ASN A 352 -3.94 20.10 22.66
N MET A 353 -3.04 19.73 21.76
CA MET A 353 -3.33 19.64 20.31
C MET A 353 -4.41 18.60 20.01
N HIS A 354 -4.45 17.50 20.78
CA HIS A 354 -5.49 16.48 20.66
C HIS A 354 -6.88 17.04 20.95
N GLN A 355 -7.07 17.75 22.06
CA GLN A 355 -8.36 18.37 22.38
C GLN A 355 -8.75 19.46 21.37
N ARG A 356 -7.77 20.19 20.83
CA ARG A 356 -8.00 21.18 19.77
C ARG A 356 -8.54 20.50 18.51
N ALA A 357 -7.88 19.43 18.06
CA ALA A 357 -8.32 18.62 16.92
C ALA A 357 -9.75 18.11 17.13
N LEU A 358 -10.00 17.46 18.27
CA LEU A 358 -11.30 16.91 18.60
C LEU A 358 -12.41 17.97 18.60
N SER A 359 -12.16 19.15 19.19
CA SER A 359 -13.11 20.25 19.22
C SER A 359 -13.38 20.83 17.83
N CYS A 360 -12.34 20.97 17.01
CA CYS A 360 -12.46 21.45 15.64
C CYS A 360 -13.22 20.46 14.75
N LEU A 361 -12.88 19.17 14.80
CA LEU A 361 -13.60 18.13 14.04
C LEU A 361 -15.08 18.08 14.44
N THR A 362 -15.38 18.15 15.74
CA THR A 362 -16.77 18.19 16.23
C THR A 362 -17.53 19.40 15.70
N LEU A 363 -16.91 20.58 15.65
CA LEU A 363 -17.51 21.78 15.05
C LEU A 363 -17.69 21.62 13.54
N ALA A 364 -16.70 21.04 12.87
CA ALA A 364 -16.75 20.82 11.44
C ALA A 364 -17.93 19.92 11.05
N ASP A 365 -18.15 18.83 11.79
CA ASP A 365 -19.31 17.95 11.63
C ASP A 365 -20.63 18.69 11.87
N LEU A 366 -20.74 19.44 12.97
CA LEU A 366 -21.96 20.20 13.28
C LEU A 366 -22.31 21.21 12.19
N TYR A 367 -21.31 21.92 11.64
CA TYR A 367 -21.54 22.85 10.54
C TYR A 367 -21.83 22.15 9.22
N PHE A 368 -21.27 20.96 9.00
CA PHE A 368 -21.58 20.15 7.83
C PHE A 368 -23.06 19.73 7.83
N ASP A 369 -23.58 19.33 8.99
CA ASP A 369 -24.98 18.94 9.19
C ASP A 369 -25.95 20.14 9.07
N GLU A 370 -25.49 21.36 9.37
CA GLU A 370 -26.22 22.65 9.24
C GLU A 370 -26.05 23.33 7.87
N PRO A 371 -25.84 22.54 6.81
CA PRO A 371 -25.21 22.91 5.52
C PRO A 371 -24.35 24.18 5.45
N ASP A 372 -23.60 24.52 6.50
CA ASP A 372 -22.64 25.63 6.52
C ASP A 372 -21.25 25.09 6.15
N TYR A 373 -21.12 24.70 4.87
CA TYR A 373 -19.93 24.03 4.35
C TYR A 373 -18.67 24.90 4.47
N MET A 374 -18.81 26.23 4.42
CA MET A 374 -17.69 27.16 4.59
C MET A 374 -17.12 27.12 6.01
N LYS A 375 -17.98 27.20 7.04
CA LYS A 375 -17.50 27.06 8.43
C LYS A 375 -17.01 25.65 8.71
N SER A 376 -17.69 24.64 8.17
CA SER A 376 -17.25 23.25 8.26
C SER A 376 -15.82 23.08 7.75
N LYS A 377 -15.53 23.58 6.53
CA LYS A 377 -14.19 23.57 5.94
C LYS A 377 -13.17 24.29 6.83
N ALA A 378 -13.49 25.49 7.33
CA ALA A 378 -12.57 26.26 8.18
C ALA A 378 -12.17 25.52 9.47
N TYR A 379 -13.10 24.76 10.06
CA TYR A 379 -12.81 23.93 11.24
C TYR A 379 -12.05 22.65 10.88
N TYR A 380 -12.34 22.00 9.75
CA TYR A 380 -11.50 20.92 9.23
C TYR A 380 -10.07 21.40 8.95
N ASP A 381 -9.89 22.51 8.23
CA ASP A 381 -8.57 23.12 7.99
C ASP A 381 -7.81 23.31 9.31
N SER A 382 -8.49 23.82 10.34
CA SER A 382 -7.91 24.04 11.67
C SER A 382 -7.53 22.74 12.39
N ALA A 383 -8.28 21.66 12.18
CA ALA A 383 -7.96 20.34 12.72
C ALA A 383 -6.77 19.70 11.98
N MET A 384 -6.74 19.79 10.65
CA MET A 384 -5.69 19.23 9.79
C MET A 384 -4.30 19.83 10.08
N VAL A 385 -4.23 21.06 10.59
CA VAL A 385 -2.98 21.68 11.03
C VAL A 385 -2.34 20.98 12.24
N VAL A 386 -3.13 20.28 13.06
CA VAL A 386 -2.68 19.74 14.35
C VAL A 386 -2.72 18.21 14.45
N ILE A 387 -3.43 17.52 13.57
CA ILE A 387 -3.47 16.04 13.53
C ILE A 387 -2.33 15.49 12.65
N ASP A 388 -1.84 14.31 13.00
CA ASP A 388 -0.85 13.56 12.22
C ASP A 388 -1.40 12.18 11.83
N GLU A 389 -0.62 11.42 11.04
CA GLU A 389 -0.99 10.08 10.55
C GLU A 389 -1.31 9.05 11.66
N LYS A 390 -0.91 9.33 12.92
CA LYS A 390 -1.21 8.45 14.07
C LYS A 390 -2.53 8.80 14.73
N TYR A 391 -3.18 9.90 14.34
CA TYR A 391 -4.48 10.29 14.87
C TYR A 391 -5.55 9.27 14.45
N PRO A 392 -6.44 8.82 15.37
CA PRO A 392 -7.48 7.87 15.03
C PRO A 392 -8.40 8.37 13.90
N GLY A 393 -8.56 7.57 12.84
CA GLY A 393 -9.38 7.93 11.67
C GLY A 393 -8.76 8.99 10.75
N TYR A 394 -7.45 9.20 10.79
CA TYR A 394 -6.75 10.22 9.98
C TYR A 394 -7.10 10.16 8.48
N ASN A 395 -7.12 8.96 7.88
CA ASN A 395 -7.41 8.80 6.45
C ASN A 395 -8.84 9.30 6.12
N ASP A 396 -9.84 8.80 6.85
CA ASP A 396 -11.25 9.19 6.68
C ASP A 396 -11.46 10.70 6.87
N ILE A 397 -10.79 11.28 7.86
CA ILE A 397 -10.84 12.73 8.13
C ILE A 397 -10.23 13.52 6.97
N THR A 398 -9.10 13.06 6.44
CA THR A 398 -8.37 13.72 5.34
C THR A 398 -9.19 13.66 4.04
N GLU A 399 -9.73 12.50 3.70
CA GLU A 399 -10.57 12.30 2.53
C GLU A 399 -11.80 13.21 2.58
N ARG A 400 -12.53 13.19 3.70
CA ARG A 400 -13.69 14.06 3.90
C ARG A 400 -13.34 15.55 3.84
N HIS A 401 -12.16 15.93 4.32
CA HIS A 401 -11.66 17.31 4.20
C HIS A 401 -11.41 17.71 2.76
N LEU A 402 -10.73 16.87 1.96
CA LEU A 402 -10.44 17.13 0.55
C LEU A 402 -11.72 17.23 -0.29
N ASP A 403 -12.68 16.36 -0.05
CA ASP A 403 -13.97 16.42 -0.73
C ASP A 403 -14.78 17.66 -0.34
N LEU A 404 -14.69 18.08 0.91
CA LEU A 404 -15.34 19.31 1.38
C LEU A 404 -14.68 20.54 0.77
N ILE A 405 -13.36 20.54 0.58
CA ILE A 405 -12.66 21.60 -0.16
C ILE A 405 -13.25 21.73 -1.57
N ARG A 406 -13.28 20.62 -2.34
CA ARG A 406 -13.81 20.60 -3.71
C ARG A 406 -15.26 21.08 -3.77
N LEU A 407 -16.09 20.66 -2.81
CA LEU A 407 -17.47 21.12 -2.72
C LEU A 407 -17.55 22.65 -2.47
N VAL A 408 -16.81 23.14 -1.47
CA VAL A 408 -16.82 24.56 -1.10
C VAL A 408 -16.26 25.43 -2.22
N GLU A 409 -15.25 24.98 -2.96
CA GLU A 409 -14.73 25.69 -4.14
C GLU A 409 -15.81 25.91 -5.21
N ASN A 410 -16.59 24.88 -5.52
CA ASN A 410 -17.70 25.02 -6.48
C ASN A 410 -18.80 25.95 -5.94
N ILE A 411 -19.20 25.80 -4.68
CA ILE A 411 -20.22 26.67 -4.05
C ILE A 411 -19.75 28.13 -4.04
N THR A 412 -18.52 28.38 -3.60
CA THR A 412 -17.96 29.73 -3.54
C THR A 412 -17.73 30.33 -4.92
N THR A 413 -17.43 29.53 -5.95
CA THR A 413 -17.38 29.98 -7.34
C THR A 413 -18.73 30.52 -7.79
N VAL A 414 -19.83 29.81 -7.51
CA VAL A 414 -21.19 30.30 -7.82
C VAL A 414 -21.48 31.60 -7.07
N GLU A 415 -21.24 31.66 -5.77
CA GLU A 415 -21.49 32.87 -4.95
C GLU A 415 -20.65 34.08 -5.38
N LYS A 416 -19.37 33.85 -5.72
CA LYS A 416 -18.44 34.87 -6.18
C LYS A 416 -18.88 35.42 -7.53
N GLU A 417 -19.10 34.55 -8.51
CA GLU A 417 -19.48 34.97 -9.87
C GLU A 417 -20.86 35.66 -9.86
N ASP A 418 -21.85 35.15 -9.10
CA ASP A 418 -23.14 35.85 -8.90
C ASP A 418 -22.96 37.27 -8.35
N SER A 419 -22.03 37.43 -7.39
CA SER A 419 -21.71 38.74 -6.83
C SER A 419 -21.03 39.65 -7.85
N LEU A 420 -20.07 39.15 -8.62
CA LEU A 420 -19.36 39.89 -9.66
C LEU A 420 -20.32 40.32 -10.78
N GLN A 421 -21.18 39.43 -11.26
CA GLN A 421 -22.19 39.73 -12.28
C GLN A 421 -23.17 40.80 -11.78
N ARG A 422 -23.63 40.70 -10.53
CA ARG A 422 -24.52 41.70 -9.93
C ARG A 422 -23.87 43.09 -9.88
N ILE A 423 -22.57 43.17 -9.57
CA ILE A 423 -21.82 44.44 -9.55
C ILE A 423 -21.58 44.96 -10.98
N ALA A 424 -21.26 44.07 -11.92
CA ALA A 424 -21.07 44.42 -13.32
C ALA A 424 -22.34 44.98 -13.96
N ALA A 425 -23.51 44.45 -13.58
CA ALA A 425 -24.83 44.91 -14.04
C ALA A 425 -25.25 46.28 -13.47
N MET A 426 -24.58 46.80 -12.44
CA MET A 426 -24.85 48.15 -11.93
C MET A 426 -24.41 49.21 -12.94
N SER A 427 -25.06 50.38 -12.90
CA SER A 427 -24.55 51.53 -13.63
C SER A 427 -23.16 51.91 -13.12
N GLU A 428 -22.31 52.47 -13.98
CA GLU A 428 -20.96 52.88 -13.59
C GLU A 428 -20.93 53.82 -12.36
N PRO A 429 -21.84 54.81 -12.21
CA PRO A 429 -21.90 55.64 -11.01
C PRO A 429 -22.24 54.86 -9.73
N GLU A 430 -23.19 53.93 -9.78
CA GLU A 430 -23.61 53.12 -8.63
C GLU A 430 -22.51 52.14 -8.21
N ARG A 431 -21.89 51.48 -9.20
CA ARG A 431 -20.74 50.59 -8.99
C ARG A 431 -19.59 51.32 -8.33
N ASN A 432 -19.23 52.51 -8.84
CA ASN A 432 -18.15 53.31 -8.27
C ASN A 432 -18.47 53.78 -6.85
N ALA A 433 -19.73 54.14 -6.56
CA ALA A 433 -20.14 54.52 -5.21
C ALA A 433 -20.03 53.37 -4.20
N LEU A 434 -20.36 52.14 -4.62
CA LEU A 434 -20.20 50.93 -3.81
C LEU A 434 -18.72 50.61 -3.56
N ILE A 435 -17.89 50.65 -4.60
CA ILE A 435 -16.44 50.43 -4.50
C ILE A 435 -15.81 51.49 -3.58
N ASP A 436 -16.19 52.76 -3.70
CA ASP A 436 -15.73 53.82 -2.82
C ASP A 436 -16.13 53.58 -1.35
N GLN A 437 -17.28 52.95 -1.11
CA GLN A 437 -17.68 52.55 0.24
C GLN A 437 -16.78 51.43 0.79
N TRP A 438 -16.40 50.45 -0.03
CA TRP A 438 -15.45 49.41 0.37
C TRP A 438 -14.05 49.95 0.61
N ILE A 439 -13.57 50.87 -0.24
CA ILE A 439 -12.30 51.56 -0.04
C ILE A 439 -12.33 52.36 1.28
N ARG A 440 -13.44 53.05 1.60
CA ARG A 440 -13.59 53.73 2.90
C ARG A 440 -13.52 52.74 4.06
N LYS A 441 -14.25 51.61 3.99
CA LYS A 441 -14.18 50.56 5.02
C LYS A 441 -12.78 49.96 5.17
N ALA A 442 -12.08 49.70 4.05
CA ALA A 442 -10.71 49.19 4.08
C ALA A 442 -9.75 50.17 4.74
N LYS A 443 -9.90 51.47 4.47
CA LYS A 443 -9.13 52.54 5.14
C LYS A 443 -9.49 52.65 6.62
N GLU A 444 -10.77 52.62 6.98
CA GLU A 444 -11.23 52.63 8.37
C GLU A 444 -10.73 51.42 9.17
N GLU A 445 -10.70 50.24 8.56
CA GLU A 445 -10.17 49.03 9.17
C GLU A 445 -8.65 49.12 9.36
N GLU A 446 -7.92 49.60 8.35
CA GLU A 446 -6.48 49.86 8.45
C GLU A 446 -6.19 50.88 9.57
N ASP A 447 -6.97 51.96 9.64
CA ASP A 447 -6.85 52.98 10.67
C ASP A 447 -7.26 52.46 12.06
N ARG A 448 -8.26 51.59 12.17
CA ARG A 448 -8.64 50.93 13.43
C ARG A 448 -7.53 50.00 13.89
N LEU A 449 -6.97 49.17 13.00
CA LEU A 449 -5.85 48.28 13.32
C LEU A 449 -4.60 49.08 13.71
N LYS A 450 -4.32 50.20 13.03
CA LYS A 450 -3.27 51.14 13.42
C LYS A 450 -3.55 51.77 14.78
N ALA A 451 -4.78 52.20 15.05
CA ALA A 451 -5.19 52.79 16.31
C ALA A 451 -5.12 51.78 17.47
N GLU A 452 -5.56 50.53 17.26
CA GLU A 452 -5.41 49.42 18.22
C GLU A 452 -3.93 49.12 18.46
N GLN A 453 -3.09 49.12 17.42
CA GLN A 453 -1.63 49.00 17.58
C GLN A 453 -1.04 50.21 18.35
N GLN A 454 -1.54 51.42 18.11
CA GLN A 454 -1.12 52.67 18.76
C GLN A 454 -1.58 52.71 20.22
N GLU A 455 -2.76 52.18 20.52
CA GLU A 455 -3.34 52.06 21.86
C GLU A 455 -2.63 50.94 22.64
N GLN A 456 -2.23 49.84 21.99
CA GLN A 456 -1.36 48.83 22.57
C GLN A 456 0.06 49.37 22.86
N THR A 457 0.57 50.30 22.05
CA THR A 457 1.84 51.00 22.33
C THR A 457 1.70 52.09 23.39
N THR A 458 0.57 52.79 23.46
CA THR A 458 0.25 53.79 24.49
C THR A 458 -0.01 53.14 25.85
N ASN A 459 -0.69 51.99 25.89
CA ASN A 459 -0.82 51.15 27.09
C ASN A 459 0.55 50.63 27.55
N ARG A 460 1.47 50.30 26.63
CA ARG A 460 2.87 50.00 26.99
C ARG A 460 3.58 51.20 27.63
N GLY A 461 3.36 52.42 27.13
CA GLY A 461 3.86 53.66 27.73
C GLY A 461 3.29 53.93 29.13
N TYR A 462 2.00 53.68 29.33
CA TYR A 462 1.32 53.80 30.64
C TYR A 462 1.86 52.80 31.68
N TYR A 463 2.17 51.56 31.26
CA TYR A 463 2.82 50.56 32.11
C TYR A 463 4.31 50.85 32.37
N GLN A 464 4.99 51.57 31.47
CA GLN A 464 6.38 52.02 31.67
C GLN A 464 6.47 53.23 32.62
N MET A 465 5.49 54.13 32.59
CA MET A 465 5.44 55.31 33.45
C MET A 465 5.05 54.98 34.90
N ASN A 466 4.26 53.93 35.11
CA ASN A 466 3.93 53.39 36.45
C ASN A 466 5.04 52.53 37.09
N GLN A 467 6.15 52.25 36.40
CA GLN A 467 7.34 51.60 36.99
C GLN A 467 8.37 52.59 37.57
N GLY A 468 8.16 53.91 37.43
CA GLY A 468 9.03 54.95 37.99
C GLY A 468 8.76 55.32 39.46
N GLY A 469 7.78 54.68 40.13
CA GLY A 469 7.28 55.09 41.45
C GLY A 469 7.56 54.16 42.63
N LEU A 470 8.26 53.03 42.46
CA LEU A 470 8.55 52.10 43.56
C LEU A 470 10.05 52.04 43.82
N GLY A 471 10.47 52.89 44.76
CA GLY A 471 11.84 53.00 45.23
C GLY A 471 12.36 51.77 45.98
N LEU A 472 13.67 51.57 45.78
CA LEU A 472 14.68 50.92 46.62
C LEU A 472 14.25 50.37 47.99
N GLY A 473 14.53 49.08 48.23
CA GLY A 473 14.57 48.51 49.58
C GLY A 473 15.04 47.06 49.68
N SER A 474 16.35 46.88 49.90
CA SER A 474 17.04 45.72 50.52
C SER A 474 17.28 44.41 49.74
N GLN A 475 18.55 43.99 49.84
CA GLN A 475 19.16 42.71 49.44
C GLN A 475 18.65 41.53 50.28
N GLN A 476 18.42 40.38 49.64
CA GLN A 476 19.12 39.14 50.02
C GLN A 476 19.06 38.09 48.91
N GLN A 477 20.23 37.49 48.62
CA GLN A 477 20.47 36.47 47.60
C GLN A 477 19.77 35.15 47.92
N GLY A 478 19.09 34.60 46.91
CA GLY A 478 18.76 33.18 46.79
C GLY A 478 18.96 32.76 45.33
N SER A 479 19.80 31.75 45.14
CA SER A 479 20.24 31.14 43.88
C SER A 479 19.09 30.71 42.95
N GLY A 480 18.58 31.65 42.14
CA GLY A 480 17.70 31.39 41.01
C GLY A 480 18.49 31.40 39.70
N TRP A 481 18.22 30.45 38.81
CA TRP A 481 18.76 30.37 37.44
C TRP A 481 18.78 31.75 36.76
N TYR A 482 19.84 32.06 36.02
CA TYR A 482 20.17 33.40 35.46
C TYR A 482 18.97 34.13 34.82
N PHE A 483 18.03 33.42 34.19
CA PHE A 483 16.84 33.98 33.54
C PHE A 483 15.67 34.35 34.47
N TYR A 484 15.74 34.10 35.77
CA TYR A 484 14.68 34.49 36.73
C TYR A 484 14.94 35.83 37.43
N THR A 485 16.07 36.48 37.14
CA THR A 485 16.31 37.84 37.64
C THR A 485 15.62 38.85 36.73
N PRO A 486 14.67 39.66 37.23
CA PRO A 486 13.91 40.61 36.41
C PRO A 486 14.80 41.60 35.64
N ALA A 487 15.95 41.97 36.22
CA ALA A 487 16.94 42.83 35.58
C ALA A 487 17.58 42.17 34.35
N THR A 488 17.92 40.88 34.43
CA THR A 488 18.50 40.10 33.33
C THR A 488 17.48 39.82 32.22
N VAL A 489 16.21 39.58 32.59
CA VAL A 489 15.10 39.47 31.63
C VAL A 489 14.87 40.80 30.92
N ALA A 490 14.96 41.93 31.63
CA ALA A 490 14.84 43.25 31.03
C ALA A 490 15.98 43.54 30.05
N TYR A 491 17.22 43.23 30.43
CA TYR A 491 18.39 43.41 29.57
C TYR A 491 18.36 42.47 28.35
N GLY A 492 18.10 41.18 28.56
CA GLY A 492 17.94 40.18 27.51
C GLY A 492 16.77 40.46 26.58
N ARG A 493 15.70 41.13 27.06
CA ARG A 493 14.58 41.58 26.20
C ARG A 493 14.99 42.73 25.27
N VAL A 494 15.87 43.63 25.72
CA VAL A 494 16.42 44.70 24.87
C VAL A 494 17.37 44.09 23.83
N GLU A 495 18.27 43.21 24.25
CA GLU A 495 19.21 42.52 23.38
C GLU A 495 18.50 41.62 22.35
N PHE A 496 17.46 40.88 22.77
CA PHE A 496 16.59 40.10 21.89
C PHE A 496 15.92 40.97 20.82
N ARG A 497 15.45 42.17 21.17
CA ARG A 497 14.89 43.11 20.19
C ARG A 497 15.94 43.74 19.29
N GLN A 498 17.17 43.93 19.77
CA GLN A 498 18.28 44.39 18.92
C GLN A 498 18.69 43.34 17.90
N ILE A 499 18.75 42.07 18.29
CA ILE A 499 19.17 40.96 17.41
C ILE A 499 18.04 40.51 16.48
N TRP A 500 16.80 40.43 16.99
CA TRP A 500 15.67 39.81 16.29
C TRP A 500 14.50 40.76 16.00
N GLY A 501 14.55 42.03 16.40
CA GLY A 501 13.44 42.95 16.23
C GLY A 501 12.21 42.63 17.07
N ASN A 502 11.06 43.23 16.76
CA ASN A 502 9.79 42.92 17.41
C ASN A 502 9.17 41.66 16.78
N ARG A 503 9.36 40.50 17.43
CA ARG A 503 8.75 39.24 17.02
C ARG A 503 7.41 39.02 17.74
N LYS A 504 6.40 38.59 16.98
CA LYS A 504 5.10 38.18 17.52
C LYS A 504 5.27 36.83 18.23
N LEU A 505 4.50 36.61 19.30
CA LEU A 505 4.51 35.33 20.02
C LEU A 505 3.70 34.33 19.20
N GLU A 506 4.39 33.65 18.28
CA GLU A 506 3.84 32.65 17.36
C GLU A 506 4.94 31.63 17.00
N ASP A 507 4.57 30.43 16.57
CA ASP A 507 5.55 29.38 16.29
C ASP A 507 6.49 29.75 15.14
N GLY A 508 7.75 29.30 15.18
CA GLY A 508 8.74 29.61 14.15
C GLY A 508 9.25 31.06 14.14
N TRP A 509 9.02 31.84 15.21
CA TRP A 509 9.38 33.27 15.35
C TRP A 509 10.85 33.63 15.07
N ARG A 510 11.78 32.65 15.05
CA ARG A 510 13.21 32.85 14.74
C ARG A 510 13.53 32.96 13.24
N ARG A 511 12.58 32.66 12.35
CA ARG A 511 12.79 32.76 10.90
C ARG A 511 12.52 34.19 10.44
N ALA A 512 13.52 34.86 9.85
CA ALA A 512 13.40 36.25 9.36
C ALA A 512 12.41 36.40 8.18
N THR A 513 12.09 35.31 7.50
CA THR A 513 11.31 35.27 6.25
C THR A 513 10.01 34.48 6.44
N LYS A 514 9.18 34.86 7.41
CA LYS A 514 7.83 34.28 7.56
C LYS A 514 6.75 35.03 6.76
N GLN A 515 7.10 36.23 6.27
CA GLN A 515 6.22 37.02 5.40
C GLN A 515 6.21 36.51 3.94
N SER A 516 7.14 35.62 3.56
CA SER A 516 7.10 34.97 2.24
C SER A 516 6.38 33.62 2.24
N GLN A 517 5.99 33.00 3.35
CA GLN A 517 5.49 31.62 3.28
C GLN A 517 3.99 31.53 2.94
N THR A 518 3.20 32.55 3.30
CA THR A 518 1.79 32.66 2.88
C THR A 518 1.66 33.19 1.44
N GLU A 519 2.64 33.97 0.97
CA GLU A 519 2.77 34.33 -0.45
C GLU A 519 3.37 33.17 -1.27
N ILE A 520 4.33 32.38 -0.76
CA ILE A 520 4.90 31.23 -1.47
C ILE A 520 3.94 30.03 -1.51
N GLU A 521 3.08 29.79 -0.52
CA GLU A 521 2.04 28.76 -0.65
C GLU A 521 0.89 29.21 -1.56
N ALA A 522 0.52 30.50 -1.54
CA ALA A 522 -0.42 31.05 -2.52
C ALA A 522 0.19 31.14 -3.94
N GLU A 523 1.50 31.37 -4.08
CA GLU A 523 2.24 31.35 -5.34
C GLU A 523 2.52 29.92 -5.80
N LYS A 524 2.77 28.94 -4.91
CA LYS A 524 2.94 27.53 -5.28
C LYS A 524 1.63 26.85 -5.67
N LEU A 525 0.53 27.16 -4.99
CA LEU A 525 -0.81 26.75 -5.45
C LEU A 525 -1.22 27.46 -6.75
N ALA A 526 -0.66 28.63 -7.04
CA ALA A 526 -0.84 29.32 -8.32
C ALA A 526 0.15 28.86 -9.43
N GLU A 527 1.31 28.30 -9.06
CA GLU A 527 2.33 27.79 -10.00
C GLU A 527 2.03 26.35 -10.45
N GLU A 528 1.41 25.51 -9.62
CA GLU A 528 1.03 24.14 -10.01
C GLU A 528 -0.19 24.07 -10.96
N GLN A 529 -0.85 25.20 -11.23
CA GLN A 529 -1.86 25.33 -12.30
C GLN A 529 -1.33 25.96 -13.60
N LYS A 530 -0.03 26.23 -13.71
CA LYS A 530 0.57 26.76 -14.95
C LYS A 530 1.11 25.63 -15.82
N THR A 531 0.23 25.03 -16.62
CA THR A 531 0.64 24.41 -17.89
C THR A 531 -0.11 25.08 -19.06
N ASP A 532 0.66 25.94 -19.73
CA ASP A 532 0.57 26.52 -21.07
C ASP A 532 -0.60 27.41 -21.53
N THR A 533 -0.18 28.65 -21.86
CA THR A 533 -0.78 29.75 -22.64
C THR A 533 -1.73 30.72 -21.92
N ILE A 534 -1.19 31.87 -21.49
CA ILE A 534 -1.64 33.27 -21.73
C ILE A 534 -0.69 34.22 -20.95
N GLU A 535 -0.35 35.38 -21.53
CA GLU A 535 0.55 36.43 -21.00
C GLU A 535 0.29 36.82 -19.52
N ASP A 536 1.35 37.01 -18.73
CA ASP A 536 1.27 37.46 -17.33
C ASP A 536 0.67 38.87 -17.23
N VAL A 537 -0.62 38.96 -16.87
CA VAL A 537 -1.28 40.23 -16.51
C VAL A 537 -0.94 40.56 -15.05
N ILE A 538 -0.22 41.67 -14.84
CA ILE A 538 0.10 42.21 -13.52
C ILE A 538 -1.21 42.57 -12.79
N ARG A 539 -1.51 41.90 -11.67
CA ARG A 539 -2.72 42.13 -10.86
C ARG A 539 -2.56 43.27 -9.87
N VAL A 540 -3.64 44.01 -9.63
CA VAL A 540 -3.70 45.06 -8.60
C VAL A 540 -4.00 44.41 -7.25
N ILE A 541 -3.16 44.66 -6.24
CA ILE A 541 -3.26 44.03 -4.91
C ILE A 541 -3.68 44.99 -3.79
N ASP A 542 -3.63 46.30 -3.99
CA ASP A 542 -3.99 47.28 -2.94
C ASP A 542 -5.52 47.46 -2.88
N PRO A 543 -6.21 47.05 -1.79
CA PRO A 543 -7.65 47.23 -1.63
C PRO A 543 -8.08 48.70 -1.46
N LYS A 544 -7.15 49.66 -1.47
CA LYS A 544 -7.46 51.10 -1.49
C LYS A 544 -7.59 51.66 -2.90
N GLU A 545 -7.18 50.90 -3.91
CA GLU A 545 -7.31 51.26 -5.32
C GLU A 545 -8.63 50.72 -5.88
N ARG A 546 -9.25 51.48 -6.79
CA ARG A 546 -10.50 51.04 -7.43
C ARG A 546 -10.28 49.82 -8.32
N ASP A 547 -9.13 49.79 -9.01
CA ASP A 547 -8.77 48.74 -9.96
C ASP A 547 -8.69 47.35 -9.29
N PHE A 548 -8.36 47.31 -7.99
CA PHE A 548 -8.41 46.08 -7.18
C PHE A 548 -9.79 45.41 -7.23
N TYR A 549 -10.87 46.20 -7.16
CA TYR A 549 -12.25 45.71 -7.14
C TYR A 549 -12.85 45.55 -8.54
N THR A 550 -12.27 46.17 -9.57
CA THR A 550 -12.81 46.11 -10.94
C THR A 550 -12.12 45.10 -11.85
N GLN A 551 -10.90 44.63 -11.52
CA GLN A 551 -10.10 43.75 -12.37
C GLN A 551 -10.77 42.41 -12.72
N ASP A 552 -11.62 41.88 -11.82
CA ASP A 552 -12.32 40.60 -12.02
C ASP A 552 -13.78 40.79 -12.50
N LEU A 553 -14.25 42.03 -12.73
CA LEU A 553 -15.65 42.27 -13.09
C LEU A 553 -15.90 41.92 -14.56
N PRO A 554 -16.96 41.15 -14.87
CA PRO A 554 -17.34 40.83 -16.25
C PRO A 554 -18.05 42.02 -16.92
N LEU A 555 -17.30 43.06 -17.29
CA LEU A 555 -17.85 44.33 -17.80
C LEU A 555 -18.18 44.33 -19.30
N ASN A 556 -17.92 43.23 -20.02
CA ASN A 556 -18.25 43.08 -21.43
C ASN A 556 -18.84 41.68 -21.70
N ASP A 557 -19.48 41.52 -22.86
CA ASP A 557 -20.21 40.30 -23.23
C ASP A 557 -19.33 39.04 -23.22
N SER A 558 -18.05 39.16 -23.60
CA SER A 558 -17.10 38.03 -23.60
C SER A 558 -16.78 37.58 -22.17
N LEU A 559 -16.43 38.51 -21.29
CA LEU A 559 -16.16 38.20 -19.88
C LEU A 559 -17.41 37.71 -19.14
N MET A 560 -18.58 38.26 -19.48
CA MET A 560 -19.87 37.81 -18.94
C MET A 560 -20.17 36.37 -19.35
N THR A 561 -19.89 36.01 -20.61
CA THR A 561 -20.03 34.64 -21.10
C THR A 561 -19.11 33.67 -20.35
N LEU A 562 -17.85 34.06 -20.10
CA LEU A 562 -16.91 33.24 -19.30
C LEU A 562 -17.39 33.07 -17.85
N SER A 563 -17.88 34.15 -17.22
CA SER A 563 -18.45 34.12 -15.87
C SER A 563 -19.65 33.16 -15.78
N HIS A 564 -20.57 33.21 -16.76
CA HIS A 564 -21.66 32.24 -16.87
C HIS A 564 -21.17 30.80 -17.06
N GLY A 565 -20.11 30.60 -17.84
CA GLY A 565 -19.44 29.30 -18.00
C GLY A 565 -18.95 28.73 -16.67
N ARG A 566 -18.26 29.54 -15.85
CA ARG A 566 -17.79 29.14 -14.51
C ARG A 566 -18.93 28.72 -13.59
N ILE A 567 -20.03 29.49 -13.54
CA ILE A 567 -21.20 29.14 -12.73
C ILE A 567 -21.82 27.83 -13.21
N ARG A 568 -21.98 27.67 -14.54
CA ARG A 568 -22.54 26.46 -15.15
C ARG A 568 -21.73 25.22 -14.75
N ASP A 569 -20.41 25.28 -14.89
CA ASP A 569 -19.51 24.18 -14.58
C ASP A 569 -19.51 23.89 -13.07
N ALA A 570 -19.49 24.93 -12.24
CA ALA A 570 -19.53 24.78 -10.78
C ALA A 570 -20.83 24.16 -10.25
N LEU A 571 -21.99 24.53 -10.81
CA LEU A 571 -23.29 23.95 -10.43
C LEU A 571 -23.37 22.47 -10.82
N TYR A 572 -22.85 22.09 -12.00
CA TYR A 572 -22.79 20.70 -12.43
C TYR A 572 -21.90 19.87 -11.50
N ASN A 573 -20.69 20.36 -11.21
CA ASN A 573 -19.74 19.67 -10.34
C ASN A 573 -20.23 19.56 -8.89
N ALA A 574 -20.85 20.61 -8.35
CA ALA A 574 -21.47 20.55 -7.03
C ALA A 574 -22.58 19.48 -6.98
N GLY A 575 -23.44 19.42 -8.01
CA GLY A 575 -24.48 18.38 -8.13
C GLY A 575 -23.91 16.96 -8.11
N ARG A 576 -22.82 16.75 -8.86
CA ARG A 576 -22.09 15.49 -8.89
C ARG A 576 -21.50 15.13 -7.53
N ILE A 577 -20.75 16.04 -6.90
CA ILE A 577 -20.13 15.82 -5.58
C ILE A 577 -21.21 15.49 -4.53
N PHE A 578 -22.33 16.21 -4.53
CA PHE A 578 -23.44 15.90 -3.62
C PHE A 578 -24.02 14.50 -3.85
N LYS A 579 -24.11 14.04 -5.10
CA LYS A 579 -24.61 12.70 -5.45
C LYS A 579 -23.62 11.61 -5.05
N THR A 580 -22.37 11.72 -5.49
CA THR A 580 -21.40 10.62 -5.47
C THR A 580 -20.69 10.51 -4.13
N VAL A 581 -20.23 11.63 -3.58
CA VAL A 581 -19.45 11.65 -2.34
C VAL A 581 -20.37 11.61 -1.13
N TYR A 582 -21.35 12.52 -1.08
CA TYR A 582 -22.14 12.72 0.13
C TYR A 582 -23.47 11.99 0.14
N SER A 583 -23.86 11.35 -0.98
CA SER A 583 -25.19 10.76 -1.15
C SER A 583 -26.34 11.71 -0.76
N ASN A 584 -26.11 13.02 -0.85
CA ASN A 584 -27.08 14.06 -0.52
C ASN A 584 -27.92 14.37 -1.77
N TYR A 585 -28.78 13.41 -2.13
CA TYR A 585 -29.62 13.48 -3.32
C TYR A 585 -30.47 14.76 -3.38
N PRO A 586 -31.07 15.27 -2.28
CA PRO A 586 -31.79 16.54 -2.33
C PRO A 586 -30.94 17.74 -2.78
N ARG A 587 -29.68 17.82 -2.32
CA ARG A 587 -28.75 18.89 -2.74
C ARG A 587 -28.24 18.69 -4.16
N ALA A 588 -28.00 17.45 -4.58
CA ALA A 588 -27.65 17.12 -5.96
C ALA A 588 -28.77 17.55 -6.93
N ILE A 589 -30.01 17.16 -6.65
CA ILE A 589 -31.20 17.56 -7.41
C ILE A 589 -31.30 19.08 -7.48
N SER A 590 -31.18 19.77 -6.33
CA SER A 590 -31.26 21.23 -6.29
C SER A 590 -30.21 21.91 -7.18
N SER A 591 -28.99 21.36 -7.23
CA SER A 591 -27.88 21.91 -8.05
C SER A 591 -28.15 21.73 -9.55
N TYR A 592 -28.59 20.54 -9.97
CA TYR A 592 -28.94 20.27 -11.37
C TYR A 592 -30.19 21.02 -11.84
N LEU A 593 -31.19 21.20 -10.96
CA LEU A 593 -32.35 22.04 -11.26
C LEU A 593 -31.96 23.49 -11.46
N GLU A 594 -31.10 24.04 -10.60
CA GLU A 594 -30.62 25.42 -10.74
C GLU A 594 -29.76 25.59 -12.00
N LEU A 595 -28.90 24.60 -12.32
CA LEU A 595 -28.15 24.55 -13.58
C LEU A 595 -29.08 24.64 -14.80
N ASN A 596 -30.10 23.78 -14.88
CA ASN A 596 -31.02 23.73 -16.02
C ASN A 596 -31.92 24.97 -16.10
N LYS A 597 -32.23 25.58 -14.96
CA LYS A 597 -33.03 26.82 -14.89
C LYS A 597 -32.23 28.02 -15.39
N ARG A 598 -30.96 28.15 -14.99
CA ARG A 598 -30.09 29.27 -15.40
C ARG A 598 -29.54 29.09 -16.82
N TYR A 599 -29.25 27.85 -17.21
CA TYR A 599 -28.56 27.52 -18.47
C TYR A 599 -29.29 26.39 -19.22
N PRO A 600 -30.50 26.64 -19.76
CA PRO A 600 -31.36 25.62 -20.36
C PRO A 600 -30.78 24.98 -21.63
N GLU A 601 -29.85 25.65 -22.32
CA GLU A 601 -29.16 25.14 -23.52
C GLU A 601 -27.67 24.89 -23.24
N SER A 602 -27.34 24.47 -22.02
CA SER A 602 -25.96 24.14 -21.63
C SER A 602 -25.47 22.84 -22.28
N ILE A 603 -24.14 22.70 -22.39
CA ILE A 603 -23.49 21.43 -22.78
C ILE A 603 -23.85 20.27 -21.85
N TYR A 604 -24.24 20.57 -20.61
CA TYR A 604 -24.63 19.58 -19.61
C TYR A 604 -26.12 19.27 -19.63
N LYS A 605 -26.94 19.89 -20.48
CA LYS A 605 -28.42 19.71 -20.47
C LYS A 605 -28.84 18.24 -20.48
N LEU A 606 -28.30 17.48 -21.44
CA LEU A 606 -28.63 16.05 -21.60
C LEU A 606 -28.15 15.24 -20.39
N THR A 607 -26.90 15.41 -19.97
CA THR A 607 -26.33 14.70 -18.82
C THR A 607 -27.06 15.05 -17.52
N SER A 608 -27.35 16.33 -17.29
CA SER A 608 -28.15 16.83 -16.16
C SER A 608 -29.56 16.25 -16.13
N TYR A 609 -30.24 16.12 -17.27
CA TYR A 609 -31.53 15.45 -17.33
C TYR A 609 -31.44 13.96 -16.95
N PHE A 610 -30.40 13.27 -17.42
CA PHE A 610 -30.17 11.88 -17.08
C PHE A 610 -29.88 11.71 -15.58
N GLU A 611 -29.02 12.57 -15.03
CA GLU A 611 -28.71 12.64 -13.60
C GLU A 611 -29.97 12.90 -12.75
N LEU A 612 -30.85 13.81 -13.19
CA LEU A 612 -32.12 14.07 -12.52
C LEU A 612 -33.06 12.86 -12.60
N TRP A 613 -33.15 12.18 -13.74
CA TRP A 613 -33.93 10.94 -13.86
C TRP A 613 -33.43 9.87 -12.87
N ASP A 614 -32.12 9.64 -12.79
CA ASP A 614 -31.51 8.67 -11.88
C ASP A 614 -31.76 9.06 -10.41
N LEU A 615 -31.54 10.32 -10.05
CA LEU A 615 -31.75 10.83 -8.69
C LEU A 615 -33.22 10.75 -8.26
N TYR A 616 -34.16 11.09 -9.14
CA TYR A 616 -35.59 10.96 -8.84
C TYR A 616 -36.04 9.50 -8.74
N THR A 617 -35.44 8.61 -9.53
CA THR A 617 -35.67 7.16 -9.41
C THR A 617 -35.17 6.63 -8.06
N LYS A 618 -33.95 7.00 -7.64
CA LYS A 618 -33.36 6.61 -6.35
C LYS A 618 -34.12 7.18 -5.14
N THR A 619 -34.67 8.39 -5.25
CA THR A 619 -35.45 9.02 -4.18
C THR A 619 -36.93 8.63 -4.18
N GLY A 620 -37.38 7.84 -5.16
CA GLY A 620 -38.75 7.32 -5.25
C GLY A 620 -39.78 8.31 -5.82
N ASP A 621 -39.35 9.44 -6.38
CA ASP A 621 -40.22 10.40 -7.06
C ASP A 621 -40.42 10.00 -8.53
N ILE A 622 -41.30 9.02 -8.74
CA ILE A 622 -41.57 8.44 -10.05
C ILE A 622 -42.11 9.49 -11.04
N SER A 623 -42.84 10.51 -10.56
CA SER A 623 -43.44 11.52 -11.44
C SER A 623 -42.37 12.39 -12.10
N ASN A 624 -41.40 12.86 -11.33
CA ASN A 624 -40.29 13.63 -11.88
C ASN A 624 -39.30 12.76 -12.66
N ALA A 625 -39.09 11.49 -12.26
CA ALA A 625 -38.30 10.56 -13.04
C ALA A 625 -38.87 10.39 -14.47
N GLU A 626 -40.17 10.12 -14.60
CA GLU A 626 -40.82 9.98 -15.91
C GLU A 626 -40.82 11.28 -16.73
N LEU A 627 -40.91 12.44 -16.07
CA LEU A 627 -40.76 13.74 -16.72
C LEU A 627 -39.38 13.87 -17.40
N TYR A 628 -38.30 13.64 -16.67
CA TYR A 628 -36.94 13.78 -17.21
C TYR A 628 -36.59 12.68 -18.22
N LYS A 629 -37.07 11.45 -18.01
CA LYS A 629 -37.00 10.38 -19.01
C LYS A 629 -37.65 10.79 -20.33
N SER A 630 -38.87 11.33 -20.26
CA SER A 630 -39.61 11.79 -21.45
C SER A 630 -38.88 12.93 -22.16
N LYS A 631 -38.29 13.86 -21.41
CA LYS A 631 -37.47 14.95 -21.97
C LYS A 631 -36.28 14.43 -22.75
N ILE A 632 -35.54 13.45 -22.21
CA ILE A 632 -34.40 12.85 -22.90
C ILE A 632 -34.84 12.16 -24.20
N ILE A 633 -35.92 11.37 -24.15
CA ILE A 633 -36.42 10.63 -25.31
C ILE A 633 -36.94 11.56 -26.42
N ILE A 634 -37.64 12.65 -26.05
CA ILE A 634 -38.27 13.56 -27.02
C ILE A 634 -37.27 14.59 -27.56
N GLU A 635 -36.47 15.20 -26.68
CA GLU A 635 -35.55 16.28 -27.05
C GLU A 635 -34.22 15.72 -27.64
N HIS A 636 -33.82 14.49 -27.29
CA HIS A 636 -32.55 13.87 -27.69
C HIS A 636 -32.70 12.40 -28.15
N PRO A 637 -33.60 12.08 -29.11
CA PRO A 637 -33.95 10.69 -29.48
C PRO A 637 -32.78 9.86 -30.01
N GLU A 638 -31.79 10.49 -30.65
CA GLU A 638 -30.62 9.81 -31.20
C GLU A 638 -29.52 9.53 -30.17
N SER A 639 -29.64 10.12 -28.97
CA SER A 639 -28.64 9.96 -27.92
C SER A 639 -28.64 8.55 -27.35
N ASN A 640 -27.45 8.09 -26.94
CA ASN A 640 -27.31 6.81 -26.25
C ASN A 640 -28.15 6.74 -24.97
N TYR A 641 -28.31 7.87 -24.25
CA TYR A 641 -29.21 7.96 -23.10
C TYR A 641 -30.67 7.70 -23.47
N ALA A 642 -31.18 8.29 -24.56
CA ALA A 642 -32.53 8.03 -25.03
C ALA A 642 -32.74 6.58 -25.47
N LYS A 643 -31.78 6.03 -26.22
CA LYS A 643 -31.81 4.64 -26.69
C LYS A 643 -31.76 3.64 -25.53
N TYR A 644 -30.94 3.92 -24.51
CA TYR A 644 -30.91 3.15 -23.25
C TYR A 644 -32.22 3.24 -22.45
N LEU A 645 -32.80 4.43 -22.32
CA LEU A 645 -34.05 4.63 -21.59
C LEU A 645 -35.27 3.99 -22.27
N GLN A 646 -35.19 3.76 -23.60
CA GLN A 646 -36.17 3.01 -24.38
C GLN A 646 -35.91 1.50 -24.36
N ASN A 647 -34.65 1.09 -24.52
CA ASN A 647 -34.19 -0.29 -24.45
C ASN A 647 -33.01 -0.39 -23.46
N PRO A 648 -33.24 -0.92 -22.24
CA PRO A 648 -32.18 -1.12 -21.26
C PRO A 648 -31.03 -2.04 -21.74
N ASN A 649 -31.27 -2.88 -22.77
CA ASN A 649 -30.26 -3.72 -23.39
C ASN A 649 -29.54 -3.06 -24.57
N TYR A 650 -29.82 -1.78 -24.89
CA TYR A 650 -29.29 -1.08 -26.07
C TYR A 650 -27.76 -1.20 -26.21
N PHE A 651 -27.02 -0.98 -25.12
CA PHE A 651 -25.55 -1.08 -25.16
C PHE A 651 -25.06 -2.52 -25.36
N ILE A 652 -25.79 -3.51 -24.84
CA ILE A 652 -25.49 -4.94 -25.05
C ILE A 652 -25.71 -5.33 -26.52
N GLU A 653 -26.78 -4.82 -27.12
CA GLU A 653 -27.12 -5.05 -28.53
C GLU A 653 -26.18 -4.32 -29.49
N LEU A 654 -25.83 -3.06 -29.18
CA LEU A 654 -24.87 -2.26 -29.95
C LEU A 654 -23.48 -2.92 -29.97
N GLU A 655 -23.07 -3.47 -28.83
CA GLU A 655 -21.81 -4.20 -28.73
C GLU A 655 -21.85 -5.52 -29.52
N ALA A 656 -22.94 -6.29 -29.41
CA ALA A 656 -23.11 -7.50 -30.19
C ALA A 656 -23.13 -7.24 -31.72
N GLN A 657 -23.63 -6.08 -32.13
CA GLN A 657 -23.60 -5.62 -33.52
C GLN A 657 -22.17 -5.29 -33.98
N LYS A 658 -21.40 -4.57 -33.17
CA LYS A 658 -19.98 -4.26 -33.44
C LYS A 658 -19.13 -5.54 -33.52
N ASP A 659 -19.29 -6.46 -32.58
CA ASP A 659 -18.62 -7.76 -32.58
C ASP A 659 -18.94 -8.55 -33.86
N SER A 660 -20.21 -8.59 -34.27
CA SER A 660 -20.63 -9.28 -35.49
C SER A 660 -20.02 -8.64 -36.75
N LEU A 661 -19.95 -7.31 -36.79
CA LEU A 661 -19.37 -6.57 -37.91
C LEU A 661 -17.85 -6.82 -38.02
N ASN A 662 -17.12 -6.78 -36.91
CA ASN A 662 -15.68 -7.04 -36.86
C ASN A 662 -15.34 -8.48 -37.27
N ASN A 663 -16.12 -9.46 -36.82
CA ASN A 663 -15.95 -10.86 -37.22
C ASN A 663 -16.11 -11.05 -38.74
N ILE A 664 -17.12 -10.42 -39.35
CA ILE A 664 -17.34 -10.50 -40.79
C ILE A 664 -16.25 -9.72 -41.55
N TYR A 665 -15.77 -8.60 -41.02
CA TYR A 665 -14.64 -7.87 -41.61
C TYR A 665 -13.38 -8.73 -41.65
N GLN A 666 -13.02 -9.39 -40.55
CA GLN A 666 -11.87 -10.30 -40.50
C GLN A 666 -12.00 -11.44 -41.52
N GLN A 667 -13.19 -12.04 -41.63
CA GLN A 667 -13.47 -13.06 -42.65
C GLN A 667 -13.35 -12.50 -44.08
N THR A 668 -13.90 -11.31 -44.32
CA THR A 668 -13.83 -10.60 -45.60
C THR A 668 -12.39 -10.36 -46.02
N PHE A 669 -11.59 -9.84 -45.10
CA PHE A 669 -10.17 -9.55 -45.30
C PHE A 669 -9.36 -10.83 -45.50
N TYR A 670 -9.65 -11.90 -44.75
CA TYR A 670 -9.03 -13.22 -44.97
C TYR A 670 -9.31 -13.75 -46.38
N GLN A 671 -10.57 -13.73 -46.83
CA GLN A 671 -10.93 -14.14 -48.19
C GLN A 671 -10.23 -13.27 -49.24
N PHE A 672 -10.15 -11.96 -48.98
CA PHE A 672 -9.45 -11.03 -49.84
C PHE A 672 -7.97 -11.42 -50.00
N ARG A 673 -7.25 -11.65 -48.89
CA ARG A 673 -5.84 -12.09 -48.89
C ARG A 673 -5.59 -13.45 -49.53
N GLN A 674 -6.58 -14.34 -49.54
CA GLN A 674 -6.45 -15.63 -50.24
C GLN A 674 -6.73 -15.50 -51.74
N GLY A 675 -7.03 -14.30 -52.24
CA GLY A 675 -7.37 -14.06 -53.64
C GLY A 675 -8.80 -14.44 -53.99
N ASN A 676 -9.62 -14.80 -52.99
CA ASN A 676 -11.02 -15.13 -53.15
C ASN A 676 -11.87 -13.85 -53.19
N TYR A 677 -11.55 -12.93 -54.11
CA TYR A 677 -12.17 -11.60 -54.17
C TYR A 677 -13.69 -11.66 -54.34
N SER A 678 -14.23 -12.65 -55.05
CA SER A 678 -15.68 -12.84 -55.19
C SER A 678 -16.36 -13.10 -53.84
N GLU A 679 -15.74 -13.88 -52.96
CA GLU A 679 -16.28 -14.19 -51.63
C GLU A 679 -16.11 -13.01 -50.67
N ALA A 680 -14.97 -12.32 -50.74
CA ALA A 680 -14.75 -11.07 -50.01
C ALA A 680 -15.82 -10.01 -50.38
N GLY A 681 -16.14 -9.86 -51.67
CA GLY A 681 -17.18 -8.94 -52.13
C GLY A 681 -18.58 -9.28 -51.60
N LYS A 682 -18.93 -10.57 -51.46
CA LYS A 682 -20.21 -11.00 -50.87
C LYS A 682 -20.28 -10.69 -49.38
N LEU A 683 -19.22 -11.02 -48.63
CA LEU A 683 -19.15 -10.75 -47.19
C LEU A 683 -19.19 -9.23 -46.93
N ALA A 684 -18.47 -8.43 -47.72
CA ALA A 684 -18.58 -6.97 -47.68
C ALA A 684 -20.02 -6.47 -47.97
N GLY A 685 -20.75 -7.13 -48.89
CA GLY A 685 -22.17 -6.88 -49.12
C GLY A 685 -23.10 -7.19 -47.95
N GLN A 686 -22.71 -8.10 -47.06
CA GLN A 686 -23.46 -8.37 -45.82
C GLN A 686 -23.15 -7.31 -44.77
N MET A 687 -21.89 -6.89 -44.66
CA MET A 687 -21.45 -5.87 -43.70
C MET A 687 -22.18 -4.53 -43.89
N ILE A 688 -22.43 -4.10 -45.13
CA ILE A 688 -23.11 -2.82 -45.38
C ILE A 688 -24.57 -2.80 -44.85
N GLN A 689 -25.20 -3.97 -44.72
CA GLN A 689 -26.56 -4.10 -44.17
C GLN A 689 -26.59 -4.04 -42.64
N MET A 690 -25.43 -4.11 -41.98
CA MET A 690 -25.29 -4.06 -40.52
C MET A 690 -25.07 -2.63 -39.98
N GLU A 691 -25.33 -1.62 -40.81
CA GLU A 691 -25.16 -0.19 -40.48
C GLU A 691 -23.75 0.14 -39.92
N PRO A 692 -22.68 -0.18 -40.67
CA PRO A 692 -21.32 0.10 -40.25
C PRO A 692 -21.10 1.61 -40.12
N ASP A 693 -20.20 2.01 -39.23
CA ASP A 693 -19.84 3.42 -39.06
C ASP A 693 -19.18 4.02 -40.32
N SER A 694 -19.04 5.35 -40.32
CA SER A 694 -18.48 6.09 -41.47
C SER A 694 -17.04 5.72 -41.80
N THR A 695 -16.29 5.17 -40.84
CA THR A 695 -14.89 4.76 -40.98
C THR A 695 -14.75 3.40 -41.68
N MET A 696 -15.71 2.49 -41.50
CA MET A 696 -15.71 1.17 -42.11
C MET A 696 -16.25 1.16 -43.55
N ILE A 697 -17.15 2.09 -43.88
CA ILE A 697 -17.78 2.17 -45.21
C ILE A 697 -16.77 2.20 -46.37
N PRO A 698 -15.71 3.03 -46.38
CA PRO A 698 -14.72 3.03 -47.46
C PRO A 698 -14.03 1.67 -47.64
N LYS A 699 -13.73 0.95 -46.55
CA LYS A 699 -13.04 -0.36 -46.58
C LYS A 699 -13.94 -1.45 -47.15
N ILE A 700 -15.20 -1.47 -46.73
CA ILE A 700 -16.22 -2.39 -47.23
C ILE A 700 -16.44 -2.18 -48.73
N GLU A 701 -16.61 -0.92 -49.16
CA GLU A 701 -16.80 -0.59 -50.57
C GLU A 701 -15.54 -0.86 -51.41
N PHE A 702 -14.34 -0.79 -50.81
CA PHE A 702 -13.10 -1.18 -51.48
C PHE A 702 -13.11 -2.67 -51.84
N PHE A 703 -13.44 -3.56 -50.90
CA PHE A 703 -13.53 -4.99 -51.18
C PHE A 703 -14.54 -5.30 -52.29
N GLN A 704 -15.69 -4.63 -52.28
CA GLN A 704 -16.70 -4.75 -53.34
C GLN A 704 -16.16 -4.28 -54.69
N THR A 705 -15.44 -3.15 -54.71
CA THR A 705 -14.84 -2.58 -55.92
C THR A 705 -13.82 -3.55 -56.54
N ILE A 706 -12.95 -4.15 -55.73
CA ILE A 706 -11.97 -5.13 -56.21
C ILE A 706 -12.66 -6.44 -56.66
N ALA A 707 -13.67 -6.91 -55.92
CA ALA A 707 -14.42 -8.11 -56.29
C ALA A 707 -15.14 -7.97 -57.64
N GLN A 708 -15.78 -6.82 -57.87
CA GLN A 708 -16.44 -6.51 -59.15
C GLN A 708 -15.43 -6.32 -60.28
N GLY A 709 -14.33 -5.63 -59.98
CA GLY A 709 -13.26 -5.36 -60.93
C GLY A 709 -12.58 -6.63 -61.46
N THR A 710 -12.18 -7.52 -60.55
CA THR A 710 -11.54 -8.82 -60.89
C THR A 710 -12.45 -9.78 -61.66
N ALA A 711 -13.78 -9.62 -61.53
CA ALA A 711 -14.78 -10.37 -62.29
C ALA A 711 -15.12 -9.73 -63.66
N SER A 712 -14.56 -8.56 -63.98
CA SER A 712 -14.86 -7.78 -65.20
C SER A 712 -13.65 -7.71 -66.15
N ASP A 713 -13.83 -7.08 -67.31
CA ASP A 713 -12.71 -6.74 -68.20
C ASP A 713 -11.91 -5.51 -67.71
N LEU A 714 -10.68 -5.39 -68.19
CA LEU A 714 -9.69 -4.42 -67.72
C LEU A 714 -10.20 -2.96 -67.74
N GLY A 715 -10.94 -2.58 -68.79
CA GLY A 715 -11.47 -1.23 -68.94
C GLY A 715 -12.63 -0.92 -67.99
N ASN A 716 -13.38 -1.93 -67.55
CA ASN A 716 -14.41 -1.78 -66.53
C ASN A 716 -13.82 -1.76 -65.12
N PHE A 717 -12.77 -2.53 -64.85
CA PHE A 717 -12.04 -2.47 -63.58
C PHE A 717 -11.41 -1.07 -63.37
N GLU A 718 -10.79 -0.51 -64.40
CA GLU A 718 -10.23 0.85 -64.38
C GLU A 718 -11.28 1.91 -63.96
N LYS A 719 -12.49 1.82 -64.52
CA LYS A 719 -13.60 2.73 -64.18
C LYS A 719 -14.08 2.57 -62.75
N LEU A 720 -14.21 1.34 -62.28
CA LEU A 720 -14.63 1.03 -60.90
C LEU A 720 -13.66 1.62 -59.88
N LEU A 721 -12.34 1.43 -60.09
CA LEU A 721 -11.29 2.00 -59.24
C LEU A 721 -11.28 3.53 -59.29
N THR A 722 -11.40 4.12 -60.49
CA THR A 722 -11.46 5.58 -60.64
C THR A 722 -12.66 6.18 -59.90
N SER A 723 -13.82 5.53 -59.98
CA SER A 723 -15.03 5.95 -59.26
C SER A 723 -14.84 5.85 -57.74
N TYR A 724 -14.27 4.76 -57.25
CA TYR A 724 -13.98 4.55 -55.84
C TYR A 724 -13.06 5.64 -55.27
N ILE A 725 -11.93 5.91 -55.95
CA ILE A 725 -10.95 6.93 -55.55
C ILE A 725 -11.60 8.33 -55.49
N SER A 726 -12.47 8.65 -56.46
CA SER A 726 -13.17 9.94 -56.48
C SER A 726 -14.18 10.11 -55.34
N LYS A 727 -14.79 9.02 -54.88
CA LYS A 727 -15.76 9.01 -53.78
C LYS A 727 -15.08 9.09 -52.41
N TYR A 728 -13.89 8.49 -52.28
CA TYR A 728 -13.15 8.39 -51.01
C TYR A 728 -11.76 9.00 -51.09
N THR A 729 -11.64 10.29 -51.40
CA THR A 729 -10.33 10.95 -51.65
C THR A 729 -9.35 10.93 -50.47
N LYS A 730 -9.82 10.69 -49.25
CA LYS A 730 -9.01 10.57 -48.02
C LYS A 730 -9.21 9.23 -47.29
N GLY A 731 -9.81 8.24 -47.97
CA GLY A 731 -9.99 6.90 -47.40
C GLY A 731 -8.65 6.19 -47.23
N GLU A 732 -8.52 5.39 -46.16
CA GLU A 732 -7.31 4.61 -45.86
C GLU A 732 -6.90 3.68 -47.02
N THR A 733 -7.89 3.12 -47.72
CA THR A 733 -7.78 2.22 -48.88
C THR A 733 -7.46 2.92 -50.21
N THR A 734 -7.52 4.24 -50.26
CA THR A 734 -7.39 5.01 -51.51
C THR A 734 -5.99 4.96 -52.13
N PRO A 735 -4.89 5.08 -51.37
CA PRO A 735 -3.54 4.90 -51.92
C PRO A 735 -3.32 3.53 -52.56
N LEU A 736 -3.92 2.48 -52.00
CA LEU A 736 -3.87 1.14 -52.57
C LEU A 736 -4.69 1.06 -53.87
N ALA A 737 -5.90 1.63 -53.89
CA ALA A 737 -6.72 1.72 -55.10
C ALA A 737 -5.99 2.45 -56.24
N GLU A 738 -5.31 3.56 -55.94
CA GLU A 738 -4.50 4.32 -56.90
C GLU A 738 -3.32 3.51 -57.45
N LYS A 739 -2.66 2.72 -56.60
CA LYS A 739 -1.56 1.85 -57.03
C LYS A 739 -2.05 0.73 -57.93
N ILE A 740 -3.18 0.11 -57.62
CA ILE A 740 -3.82 -0.93 -58.45
C ILE A 740 -4.22 -0.32 -59.81
N LEU A 741 -4.82 0.86 -59.81
CA LEU A 741 -5.19 1.59 -61.03
C LEU A 741 -3.96 1.90 -61.90
N THR A 742 -2.86 2.36 -61.28
CA THR A 742 -1.60 2.65 -61.97
C THR A 742 -0.99 1.39 -62.61
N LEU A 743 -1.03 0.25 -61.90
CA LEU A 743 -0.54 -1.03 -62.42
C LEU A 743 -1.39 -1.56 -63.58
N ILE A 744 -2.70 -1.30 -63.57
CA ILE A 744 -3.61 -1.65 -64.67
C ILE A 744 -3.35 -0.77 -65.91
N GLN A 745 -3.01 0.51 -65.71
CA GLN A 745 -2.73 1.46 -66.78
C GLN A 745 -1.32 1.30 -67.39
N ASP A 746 -0.37 0.69 -66.67
CA ASP A 746 0.98 0.40 -67.19
C ASP A 746 0.92 -0.70 -68.28
N SER A 747 1.10 -0.27 -69.53
CA SER A 747 0.91 -1.09 -70.73
C SER A 747 1.99 -2.18 -70.96
N THR A 748 2.93 -2.35 -70.03
CA THR A 748 4.03 -3.31 -70.13
C THR A 748 3.72 -4.71 -69.57
N LEU A 749 2.62 -4.86 -68.82
CA LEU A 749 2.20 -6.12 -68.21
C LEU A 749 1.11 -6.78 -69.07
N ALA A 750 1.53 -7.65 -70.00
CA ALA A 750 0.64 -8.22 -71.02
C ALA A 750 -0.44 -9.21 -70.51
N ASP A 751 -0.49 -9.52 -69.21
CA ASP A 751 -1.46 -10.47 -68.66
C ASP A 751 -1.72 -10.21 -67.16
N TYR A 752 -2.39 -9.10 -66.85
CA TYR A 752 -2.71 -8.71 -65.47
C TYR A 752 -3.51 -9.80 -64.73
N GLN A 753 -4.35 -10.56 -65.44
CA GLN A 753 -5.09 -11.70 -64.89
C GLN A 753 -4.17 -12.78 -64.31
N LYS A 754 -3.00 -13.03 -64.92
CA LYS A 754 -1.97 -13.91 -64.35
C LYS A 754 -1.33 -13.36 -63.09
N LEU A 755 -1.20 -12.04 -62.94
CA LEU A 755 -0.64 -11.44 -61.72
C LEU A 755 -1.61 -11.53 -60.53
N VAL A 756 -2.92 -11.43 -60.82
CA VAL A 756 -3.98 -11.68 -59.84
C VAL A 756 -3.99 -13.16 -59.42
N GLU A 757 -3.87 -14.10 -60.37
CA GLU A 757 -3.77 -15.55 -60.10
C GLU A 757 -2.49 -15.96 -59.35
N LEU A 758 -1.39 -15.24 -59.56
CA LEU A 758 -0.09 -15.46 -58.88
C LEU A 758 -0.02 -14.82 -57.48
N GLY A 759 -1.11 -14.22 -56.98
CA GLY A 759 -1.17 -13.65 -55.63
C GLY A 759 -0.50 -12.28 -55.47
N TYR A 760 -0.15 -11.58 -56.55
CA TYR A 760 0.61 -10.32 -56.50
C TYR A 760 -0.14 -9.18 -55.76
N LEU A 761 -1.48 -9.21 -55.77
CA LEU A 761 -2.32 -8.28 -55.00
C LEU A 761 -2.38 -8.63 -53.49
N ASN A 762 -2.10 -9.89 -53.11
CA ASN A 762 -2.22 -10.41 -51.74
C ASN A 762 -0.91 -10.32 -50.94
N ASP A 763 0.24 -10.44 -51.62
CA ASP A 763 1.57 -10.47 -51.00
C ASP A 763 2.08 -9.08 -50.54
N GLN A 764 1.30 -8.02 -50.71
CA GLN A 764 1.67 -6.65 -50.34
C GLN A 764 0.83 -6.05 -49.19
N ILE A 765 -0.09 -6.84 -48.61
CA ILE A 765 -0.99 -6.42 -47.53
C ILE A 765 -0.85 -7.42 -46.38
N GLU A 766 -0.22 -7.02 -45.28
CA GLU A 766 -0.11 -7.81 -44.05
C GLU A 766 -1.13 -7.36 -43.00
N ASN A 767 -1.70 -8.33 -42.28
CA ASN A 767 -2.51 -8.13 -41.07
C ASN A 767 -1.93 -9.05 -40.00
N ASP A 768 -1.51 -8.47 -38.87
CA ASP A 768 -0.86 -9.21 -37.79
C ASP A 768 -1.83 -10.08 -36.97
N GLU A 769 -3.14 -9.85 -37.02
CA GLU A 769 -4.15 -10.59 -36.25
C GLU A 769 -4.49 -11.97 -36.84
N LEU A 770 -4.34 -12.17 -38.16
CA LEU A 770 -4.64 -13.45 -38.81
C LEU A 770 -3.61 -14.55 -38.52
N LYS A 771 -2.51 -14.24 -37.82
CA LYS A 771 -1.60 -15.27 -37.28
C LYS A 771 -2.23 -16.00 -36.09
N GLU A 772 -3.13 -15.37 -35.32
CA GLU A 772 -3.69 -15.96 -34.10
C GLU A 772 -4.87 -16.91 -34.33
N THR A 773 -5.71 -16.69 -35.36
CA THR A 773 -6.91 -17.54 -35.60
C THR A 773 -6.55 -18.98 -36.03
N SER A 774 -5.40 -19.19 -36.69
CA SER A 774 -4.91 -20.54 -37.03
C SER A 774 -4.25 -21.29 -35.85
N LEU A 775 -3.88 -20.56 -34.79
CA LEU A 775 -3.31 -21.11 -33.54
C LEU A 775 -4.41 -21.48 -32.54
N ALA A 776 -5.53 -20.74 -32.52
CA ALA A 776 -6.64 -20.96 -31.59
C ALA A 776 -7.35 -22.33 -31.74
N ALA A 777 -7.45 -22.88 -32.97
CA ALA A 777 -8.08 -24.19 -33.20
C ALA A 777 -7.24 -25.40 -32.71
N ASN A 778 -5.95 -25.18 -32.38
CA ASN A 778 -5.01 -26.22 -31.95
C ASN A 778 -4.54 -26.03 -30.49
N ASP A 779 -5.19 -25.15 -29.72
CA ASP A 779 -4.85 -24.94 -28.32
C ASP A 779 -5.43 -26.05 -27.41
N GLU A 780 -4.93 -26.13 -26.18
CA GLU A 780 -5.36 -27.13 -25.19
C GLU A 780 -6.81 -26.96 -24.72
N PHE A 781 -7.50 -25.91 -25.18
CA PHE A 781 -8.90 -25.60 -24.90
C PHE A 781 -9.79 -25.89 -26.11
N GLY A 782 -9.23 -26.41 -27.22
CA GLY A 782 -9.98 -26.76 -28.43
C GLY A 782 -10.64 -25.57 -29.12
N GLY A 783 -10.08 -24.36 -28.96
CA GLY A 783 -10.65 -23.12 -29.48
C GLY A 783 -11.90 -22.64 -28.73
N LYS A 784 -12.20 -23.24 -27.57
CA LYS A 784 -13.34 -22.88 -26.72
C LYS A 784 -13.25 -21.47 -26.14
N PHE A 785 -12.03 -21.00 -25.87
CA PHE A 785 -11.79 -19.65 -25.36
C PHE A 785 -10.86 -18.92 -26.33
N SER A 786 -11.13 -17.65 -26.58
CA SER A 786 -10.32 -16.80 -27.47
C SER A 786 -9.51 -15.79 -26.67
N TYR A 787 -8.25 -15.57 -27.06
CA TYR A 787 -7.43 -14.51 -26.47
C TYR A 787 -7.46 -13.34 -27.42
N ASP A 788 -8.21 -12.31 -27.03
CA ASP A 788 -8.45 -11.16 -27.86
C ASP A 788 -8.30 -9.93 -26.98
N GLU A 789 -7.36 -9.05 -27.32
CA GLU A 789 -6.96 -7.95 -26.46
C GLU A 789 -7.90 -6.74 -26.51
N GLU A 790 -8.78 -6.64 -27.50
CA GLU A 790 -9.61 -5.45 -27.74
C GLU A 790 -11.10 -5.68 -27.52
N LEU A 791 -11.55 -6.92 -27.33
CA LEU A 791 -12.92 -7.16 -26.89
C LEU A 791 -13.17 -6.47 -25.55
N LEU A 792 -14.43 -6.09 -25.28
CA LEU A 792 -14.82 -5.72 -23.93
C LEU A 792 -14.39 -6.80 -22.95
N HIS A 793 -13.81 -6.37 -21.84
CA HIS A 793 -13.48 -7.26 -20.75
C HIS A 793 -14.31 -6.94 -19.52
N TYR A 794 -14.45 -7.92 -18.66
CA TYR A 794 -15.11 -7.79 -17.37
C TYR A 794 -14.14 -8.21 -16.27
N PHE A 795 -14.21 -7.50 -15.15
CA PHE A 795 -13.58 -7.95 -13.92
C PHE A 795 -14.60 -8.77 -13.14
N VAL A 796 -14.27 -10.01 -12.80
CA VAL A 796 -15.18 -10.96 -12.16
C VAL A 796 -14.61 -11.41 -10.81
N ILE A 797 -15.44 -11.31 -9.78
CA ILE A 797 -15.24 -11.95 -8.48
C ILE A 797 -16.22 -13.13 -8.40
N ALA A 798 -15.71 -14.37 -8.38
CA ALA A 798 -16.53 -15.57 -8.24
C ALA A 798 -16.37 -16.19 -6.84
N TYR A 799 -17.49 -16.49 -6.17
CA TYR A 799 -17.54 -16.99 -4.79
C TYR A 799 -18.70 -17.98 -4.57
N PRO A 800 -18.64 -18.84 -3.54
CA PRO A 800 -19.73 -19.76 -3.21
C PRO A 800 -21.00 -19.04 -2.78
N LYS A 801 -22.14 -19.47 -3.28
CA LYS A 801 -23.45 -18.84 -3.00
C LYS A 801 -23.86 -18.94 -1.53
N ASP A 802 -23.37 -19.94 -0.81
CA ASP A 802 -23.63 -20.19 0.62
C ASP A 802 -22.61 -19.51 1.56
N ALA A 803 -21.69 -18.70 1.02
CA ALA A 803 -20.63 -18.07 1.79
C ALA A 803 -21.08 -16.91 2.71
N GLY A 804 -22.34 -16.49 2.65
CA GLY A 804 -22.88 -15.43 3.51
C GLY A 804 -22.27 -14.04 3.26
N VAL A 805 -21.81 -13.79 2.03
CA VAL A 805 -21.22 -12.50 1.60
C VAL A 805 -22.28 -11.40 1.67
N ASP A 806 -21.94 -10.26 2.28
CA ASP A 806 -22.74 -9.04 2.13
C ASP A 806 -22.47 -8.41 0.76
N VAL A 807 -23.25 -8.86 -0.23
CA VAL A 807 -23.10 -8.45 -1.63
C VAL A 807 -23.32 -6.96 -1.81
N ASN A 808 -24.21 -6.35 -1.04
CA ASN A 808 -24.47 -4.90 -1.12
C ASN A 808 -23.28 -4.10 -0.59
N ARG A 809 -22.66 -4.58 0.49
CA ARG A 809 -21.42 -3.98 1.01
C ARG A 809 -20.27 -4.12 0.01
N LEU A 810 -20.08 -5.30 -0.57
CA LEU A 810 -19.04 -5.52 -1.57
C LEU A 810 -19.24 -4.64 -2.83
N LYS A 811 -20.49 -4.49 -3.30
CA LYS A 811 -20.82 -3.57 -4.40
C LYS A 811 -20.52 -2.11 -4.04
N PHE A 812 -20.88 -1.70 -2.83
CA PHE A 812 -20.61 -0.36 -2.33
C PHE A 812 -19.11 -0.07 -2.24
N ASP A 813 -18.33 -1.00 -1.69
CA ASP A 813 -16.87 -0.85 -1.56
C ASP A 813 -16.17 -0.79 -2.94
N ILE A 814 -16.64 -1.57 -3.91
CA ILE A 814 -16.15 -1.50 -5.31
C ILE A 814 -16.58 -0.19 -5.97
N ALA A 815 -17.82 0.27 -5.74
CA ALA A 815 -18.31 1.53 -6.30
C ALA A 815 -17.54 2.74 -5.77
N ASN A 816 -17.22 2.77 -4.47
CA ASN A 816 -16.39 3.84 -3.88
C ASN A 816 -14.99 3.82 -4.46
N TYR A 817 -14.35 2.64 -4.48
CA TYR A 817 -13.05 2.48 -5.13
C TYR A 817 -13.06 3.04 -6.56
N ASN A 818 -14.14 2.79 -7.31
CA ASN A 818 -14.28 3.30 -8.66
C ASN A 818 -14.43 4.82 -8.74
N ILE A 819 -15.23 5.42 -7.86
CA ILE A 819 -15.40 6.87 -7.77
C ILE A 819 -14.08 7.57 -7.42
N ASP A 820 -13.28 6.97 -6.53
CA ASP A 820 -12.05 7.57 -6.02
C ASP A 820 -10.90 7.48 -7.02
N HIS A 821 -10.88 6.43 -7.84
CA HIS A 821 -9.73 6.12 -8.71
C HIS A 821 -10.03 6.31 -10.19
N TYR A 822 -11.28 6.51 -10.60
CA TYR A 822 -11.70 6.65 -12.00
C TYR A 822 -12.82 7.69 -12.16
N THR A 823 -12.45 8.98 -12.25
CA THR A 823 -13.40 10.08 -12.34
C THR A 823 -14.03 10.28 -13.73
N LYS A 824 -13.50 9.64 -14.77
CA LYS A 824 -13.94 9.73 -16.18
C LYS A 824 -14.55 8.42 -16.74
N PHE A 825 -14.58 7.35 -15.94
CA PHE A 825 -15.12 6.06 -16.36
C PHE A 825 -16.33 5.69 -15.49
N ASP A 826 -17.42 5.31 -16.13
CA ASP A 826 -18.61 4.79 -15.46
C ASP A 826 -18.59 3.27 -15.57
N PHE A 827 -18.61 2.58 -14.42
CA PHE A 827 -18.60 1.12 -14.36
C PHE A 827 -19.93 0.57 -13.85
N ASP A 828 -20.44 -0.46 -14.52
CA ASP A 828 -21.61 -1.20 -14.06
C ASP A 828 -21.19 -2.37 -13.18
N ILE A 829 -21.83 -2.51 -12.01
CA ILE A 829 -21.54 -3.57 -11.04
C ILE A 829 -22.77 -4.47 -10.87
N GLU A 830 -22.69 -5.68 -11.41
CA GLU A 830 -23.78 -6.63 -11.46
C GLU A 830 -23.49 -7.88 -10.63
N THR A 831 -24.54 -8.64 -10.31
CA THR A 831 -24.39 -9.96 -9.68
C THR A 831 -25.18 -10.98 -10.47
N GLU A 832 -24.51 -12.07 -10.81
CA GLU A 832 -25.06 -13.15 -11.63
C GLU A 832 -24.76 -14.51 -10.99
N GLY A 833 -25.73 -15.41 -11.01
CA GLY A 833 -25.51 -16.78 -10.55
C GLY A 833 -24.81 -17.63 -11.63
N LEU A 834 -23.76 -18.36 -11.24
CA LEU A 834 -23.10 -19.32 -12.11
C LEU A 834 -23.35 -20.75 -11.62
N GLY A 835 -24.25 -21.47 -12.30
CA GLY A 835 -24.61 -22.83 -11.89
C GLY A 835 -25.38 -22.88 -10.57
N SER A 836 -25.24 -23.98 -9.82
CA SER A 836 -26.01 -24.21 -8.60
C SER A 836 -25.35 -23.72 -7.31
N ASN A 837 -24.02 -23.52 -7.31
CA ASN A 837 -23.26 -23.27 -6.07
C ASN A 837 -22.31 -22.06 -6.12
N THR A 838 -22.30 -21.31 -7.22
CA THR A 838 -21.39 -20.17 -7.42
C THR A 838 -22.20 -18.92 -7.76
N GLU A 839 -21.77 -17.79 -7.21
CA GLU A 839 -22.24 -16.46 -7.54
C GLU A 839 -21.05 -15.62 -8.05
N MET A 840 -21.31 -14.75 -9.02
CA MET A 840 -20.34 -13.88 -9.64
C MET A 840 -20.76 -12.43 -9.44
N LEU A 841 -19.84 -11.58 -8.98
CA LEU A 841 -19.98 -10.13 -9.04
C LEU A 841 -19.10 -9.64 -10.18
N VAL A 842 -19.73 -8.91 -11.12
CA VAL A 842 -19.13 -8.56 -12.41
C VAL A 842 -19.08 -7.05 -12.51
N VAL A 843 -17.89 -6.52 -12.77
CA VAL A 843 -17.68 -5.12 -13.14
C VAL A 843 -17.51 -5.04 -14.65
N ARG A 844 -18.40 -4.33 -15.31
CA ARG A 844 -18.45 -4.14 -16.77
C ARG A 844 -17.92 -2.75 -17.15
N ALA A 845 -18.01 -2.41 -18.44
CA ALA A 845 -17.49 -1.18 -19.03
C ALA A 845 -15.96 -1.03 -18.96
N LEU A 846 -15.24 -2.15 -19.10
CA LEU A 846 -13.80 -2.13 -19.36
C LEU A 846 -13.60 -2.39 -20.85
N ASP A 847 -13.18 -1.34 -21.56
CA ASP A 847 -13.21 -1.32 -23.03
C ASP A 847 -12.36 -2.42 -23.68
N ASN A 848 -11.30 -2.88 -23.02
CA ASN A 848 -10.35 -3.86 -23.56
C ASN A 848 -9.52 -4.59 -22.48
N LYS A 849 -8.58 -5.44 -22.91
CA LYS A 849 -7.67 -6.20 -22.05
C LYS A 849 -6.81 -5.29 -21.18
N GLU A 850 -6.29 -4.20 -21.72
CA GLU A 850 -5.38 -3.34 -20.95
C GLU A 850 -6.14 -2.58 -19.86
N ASN A 851 -7.29 -1.98 -20.18
CA ASN A 851 -8.18 -1.35 -19.21
C ASN A 851 -8.59 -2.34 -18.11
N SER A 852 -9.00 -3.55 -18.48
CA SER A 852 -9.40 -4.56 -17.49
C SER A 852 -8.25 -5.09 -16.66
N LEU A 853 -7.03 -5.19 -17.19
CA LEU A 853 -5.84 -5.56 -16.43
C LEU A 853 -5.37 -4.42 -15.51
N ILE A 854 -5.43 -3.17 -15.93
CA ILE A 854 -5.15 -1.99 -15.09
C ILE A 854 -6.15 -1.97 -13.92
N TYR A 855 -7.45 -2.14 -14.21
CA TYR A 855 -8.50 -2.22 -13.20
C TYR A 855 -8.24 -3.39 -12.24
N PHE A 856 -8.03 -4.60 -12.77
CA PHE A 856 -7.75 -5.81 -12.00
C PHE A 856 -6.54 -5.64 -11.07
N ARG A 857 -5.41 -5.12 -11.56
CA ARG A 857 -4.19 -4.94 -10.75
C ARG A 857 -4.38 -3.89 -9.66
N SER A 858 -5.11 -2.83 -9.97
CA SER A 858 -5.30 -1.70 -9.07
C SER A 858 -6.26 -2.06 -7.94
N ILE A 859 -7.40 -2.70 -8.26
CA ILE A 859 -8.43 -3.03 -7.27
C ILE A 859 -7.99 -4.15 -6.32
N ILE A 860 -7.37 -5.24 -6.81
CA ILE A 860 -7.03 -6.41 -5.97
C ILE A 860 -5.99 -6.13 -4.88
N ARG A 861 -5.28 -4.99 -4.97
CA ARG A 861 -4.30 -4.55 -3.97
C ARG A 861 -4.94 -3.81 -2.81
N LYS A 862 -6.16 -3.30 -2.98
CA LYS A 862 -6.91 -2.57 -1.96
C LYS A 862 -7.64 -3.56 -1.07
N ARG A 863 -6.98 -3.99 0.01
CA ARG A 863 -7.56 -4.95 0.97
C ARG A 863 -8.87 -4.43 1.55
N GLU A 864 -9.06 -3.12 1.70
CA GLU A 864 -10.30 -2.50 2.13
C GLU A 864 -11.51 -2.82 1.22
N VAL A 865 -11.32 -2.97 -0.09
CA VAL A 865 -12.41 -3.26 -1.04
C VAL A 865 -12.99 -4.67 -0.85
N PHE A 866 -12.18 -5.61 -0.36
CA PHE A 866 -12.55 -7.02 -0.20
C PHE A 866 -12.90 -7.39 1.25
N GLN A 867 -13.17 -6.43 2.12
CA GLN A 867 -13.47 -6.71 3.55
C GLN A 867 -14.70 -7.59 3.74
N ALA A 868 -15.73 -7.43 2.90
CA ALA A 868 -16.90 -8.30 2.88
C ALA A 868 -16.57 -9.78 2.53
N MET A 869 -15.34 -10.06 2.10
CA MET A 869 -14.84 -11.37 1.67
C MET A 869 -13.76 -11.96 2.59
N LYS A 870 -13.51 -11.38 3.77
CA LYS A 870 -12.35 -11.67 4.65
C LYS A 870 -12.13 -13.15 5.00
N ASP A 871 -13.19 -13.95 5.04
CA ASP A 871 -13.14 -15.41 5.32
C ASP A 871 -13.81 -16.25 4.23
N VAL A 872 -14.06 -15.66 3.06
CA VAL A 872 -14.74 -16.31 1.94
C VAL A 872 -13.70 -16.79 0.93
N LYS A 873 -13.87 -18.02 0.44
CA LYS A 873 -13.06 -18.49 -0.69
C LYS A 873 -13.58 -17.86 -1.97
N TYR A 874 -12.81 -16.98 -2.59
CA TYR A 874 -13.17 -16.37 -3.87
C TYR A 874 -12.00 -16.40 -4.85
N VAL A 875 -12.31 -16.19 -6.12
CA VAL A 875 -11.33 -16.00 -7.19
C VAL A 875 -11.67 -14.74 -7.96
N ASN A 876 -10.62 -13.99 -8.34
CA ASN A 876 -10.73 -12.84 -9.21
C ASN A 876 -10.11 -13.17 -10.55
N PHE A 877 -10.75 -12.77 -11.63
CA PHE A 877 -10.18 -12.87 -12.98
C PHE A 877 -10.74 -11.80 -13.90
N VAL A 878 -10.02 -11.54 -14.98
CA VAL A 878 -10.48 -10.73 -16.09
C VAL A 878 -10.96 -11.67 -17.19
N VAL A 879 -12.02 -11.30 -17.88
CA VAL A 879 -12.62 -12.14 -18.92
C VAL A 879 -13.21 -11.31 -20.06
N SER A 880 -12.87 -11.63 -21.30
CA SER A 880 -13.48 -10.98 -22.47
C SER A 880 -14.98 -11.31 -22.56
N SER A 881 -15.75 -10.44 -23.19
CA SER A 881 -17.20 -10.60 -23.38
C SER A 881 -17.55 -11.96 -24.00
N THR A 882 -16.77 -12.40 -24.99
CA THR A 882 -16.90 -13.72 -25.63
C THR A 882 -16.63 -14.86 -24.66
N ASN A 883 -15.50 -14.84 -23.96
CA ASN A 883 -15.18 -15.90 -22.99
C ASN A 883 -16.16 -15.93 -21.81
N TYR A 884 -16.72 -14.78 -21.43
CA TYR A 884 -17.73 -14.69 -20.39
C TYR A 884 -19.02 -15.42 -20.78
N ARG A 885 -19.42 -15.34 -22.06
CA ARG A 885 -20.55 -16.12 -22.61
C ARG A 885 -20.28 -17.62 -22.53
N GLU A 886 -19.06 -18.07 -22.82
CA GLU A 886 -18.68 -19.49 -22.71
C GLU A 886 -18.72 -19.98 -21.26
N ILE A 887 -18.17 -19.22 -20.31
CA ILE A 887 -18.22 -19.54 -18.87
C ILE A 887 -19.67 -19.65 -18.38
N THR A 888 -20.52 -18.69 -18.76
CA THR A 888 -21.92 -18.65 -18.33
C THR A 888 -22.76 -19.75 -18.99
N ALA A 889 -22.51 -20.08 -20.26
CA ALA A 889 -23.13 -21.21 -20.96
C ALA A 889 -22.78 -22.55 -20.29
N ASP A 890 -21.50 -22.74 -19.94
CA ASP A 890 -21.01 -23.92 -19.23
C ASP A 890 -21.44 -23.98 -17.76
N LYS A 891 -21.85 -22.84 -17.20
CA LYS A 891 -22.11 -22.65 -15.78
C LYS A 891 -20.89 -23.03 -14.91
N ASN A 892 -19.67 -22.86 -15.44
CA ASN A 892 -18.43 -23.23 -14.78
C ASN A 892 -17.24 -22.40 -15.32
N TYR A 893 -16.50 -21.76 -14.42
CA TYR A 893 -15.32 -20.96 -14.76
C TYR A 893 -13.99 -21.71 -14.69
N SER A 894 -13.97 -22.99 -14.25
CA SER A 894 -12.74 -23.69 -13.87
C SER A 894 -11.78 -23.92 -15.04
N GLU A 895 -12.30 -24.21 -16.22
CA GLU A 895 -11.50 -24.38 -17.44
C GLU A 895 -11.01 -23.02 -17.94
N TYR A 896 -11.85 -21.99 -17.84
CA TYR A 896 -11.47 -20.62 -18.15
C TYR A 896 -10.37 -20.10 -17.23
N LEU A 897 -10.35 -20.42 -15.93
CA LEU A 897 -9.26 -19.99 -15.05
C LEU A 897 -7.89 -20.50 -15.53
N LYS A 898 -7.82 -21.68 -16.13
CA LYS A 898 -6.58 -22.18 -16.73
C LYS A 898 -6.20 -21.35 -17.96
N PHE A 899 -7.19 -20.99 -18.78
CA PHE A 899 -7.01 -20.09 -19.92
C PHE A 899 -6.56 -18.69 -19.48
N PHE A 900 -7.20 -18.11 -18.47
CA PHE A 900 -6.86 -16.83 -17.86
C PHE A 900 -5.42 -16.84 -17.33
N ILE A 901 -5.05 -17.87 -16.55
CA ILE A 901 -3.68 -18.00 -16.03
C ILE A 901 -2.68 -18.12 -17.18
N LYS A 902 -2.99 -18.87 -18.25
CA LYS A 902 -2.07 -19.01 -19.37
C LYS A 902 -1.84 -17.68 -20.10
N ASN A 903 -2.91 -16.96 -20.41
CA ASN A 903 -2.87 -15.89 -21.38
C ASN A 903 -2.76 -14.49 -20.75
N TYR A 904 -3.32 -14.28 -19.56
CA TYR A 904 -3.34 -12.99 -18.87
C TYR A 904 -2.30 -12.90 -17.72
N SER A 905 -1.86 -14.02 -17.11
CA SER A 905 -1.00 -13.97 -15.90
C SER A 905 0.39 -13.38 -16.11
N ARG A 906 0.94 -13.45 -17.33
CA ARG A 906 2.24 -12.85 -17.68
C ARG A 906 2.26 -11.33 -17.49
N PHE A 907 1.10 -10.69 -17.51
CA PHE A 907 0.96 -9.27 -17.31
C PHE A 907 0.66 -8.90 -15.85
N ILE A 908 0.51 -9.87 -14.94
CA ILE A 908 0.06 -9.65 -13.54
C ILE A 908 1.26 -9.57 -12.56
N THR A 909 2.52 -9.45 -13.04
CA THR A 909 3.71 -9.43 -12.17
C THR A 909 3.88 -8.14 -11.37
N GLY A 910 4.41 -8.27 -10.15
CA GLY A 910 4.43 -7.25 -9.09
C GLY A 910 5.61 -6.27 -9.11
N ASP A 911 6.02 -5.78 -10.28
CA ASP A 911 7.07 -4.75 -10.35
C ASP A 911 6.42 -3.36 -10.41
N PHE A 912 6.27 -2.76 -9.24
CA PHE A 912 6.12 -1.31 -9.11
C PHE A 912 7.17 -0.85 -8.10
N SER A 913 8.12 -0.05 -8.57
CA SER A 913 9.06 0.67 -7.71
C SER A 913 8.31 1.70 -6.86
N GLU A 914 8.86 2.09 -5.71
CA GLU A 914 8.33 3.16 -4.84
C GLU A 914 8.42 4.58 -5.44
N GLU A 915 8.44 4.71 -6.77
CA GLU A 915 8.28 6.00 -7.44
C GLU A 915 6.80 6.29 -7.65
N LEU A 916 6.38 7.56 -7.53
CA LEU A 916 5.01 8.00 -7.80
C LEU A 916 4.63 7.60 -9.24
N LEU A 917 3.80 6.57 -9.36
CA LEU A 917 3.25 6.13 -10.64
C LEU A 917 2.05 7.00 -11.02
N PRO A 918 1.75 7.14 -12.32
CA PRO A 918 0.50 7.75 -12.78
C PRO A 918 -0.71 7.07 -12.13
N THR A 919 -1.74 7.85 -11.87
CA THR A 919 -2.99 7.33 -11.27
C THR A 919 -3.61 6.24 -12.16
N PRO A 920 -4.34 5.25 -11.61
CA PRO A 920 -5.01 4.23 -12.42
C PRO A 920 -5.91 4.81 -13.52
N GLU A 921 -6.54 5.96 -13.28
CA GLU A 921 -7.26 6.73 -14.29
C GLU A 921 -6.37 7.33 -15.38
N GLU A 922 -5.20 7.87 -15.05
CA GLU A 922 -4.24 8.33 -16.06
C GLU A 922 -3.71 7.18 -16.90
N LEU A 923 -3.47 6.01 -16.31
CA LEU A 923 -3.07 4.81 -17.04
C LEU A 923 -4.18 4.32 -17.98
N MET A 924 -5.44 4.35 -17.55
CA MET A 924 -6.58 4.03 -18.41
C MET A 924 -6.84 5.09 -19.47
N ALA A 925 -6.66 6.37 -19.14
CA ALA A 925 -6.81 7.46 -20.11
C ALA A 925 -5.67 7.47 -21.13
N GLN A 926 -4.46 7.08 -20.73
CA GLN A 926 -3.33 6.89 -21.62
C GLN A 926 -3.51 5.63 -22.48
N ALA A 927 -3.92 4.50 -21.89
CA ALA A 927 -4.26 3.29 -22.63
C ALA A 927 -5.39 3.57 -23.63
N LYS A 928 -6.43 4.31 -23.22
CA LYS A 928 -7.51 4.77 -24.09
C LYS A 928 -7.03 5.74 -25.16
N ALA A 929 -6.14 6.68 -24.86
CA ALA A 929 -5.57 7.60 -25.85
C ALA A 929 -4.54 6.94 -26.78
N GLU A 930 -3.97 5.80 -26.39
CA GLU A 930 -3.15 4.93 -27.22
C GLU A 930 -4.06 4.04 -28.08
N ASP A 931 -5.11 3.43 -27.53
CA ASP A 931 -6.12 2.65 -28.26
C ASP A 931 -6.91 3.52 -29.24
N GLU A 932 -7.33 4.73 -28.87
CA GLU A 932 -7.94 5.71 -29.78
C GLU A 932 -6.97 6.16 -30.91
N LYS A 933 -5.66 5.92 -30.76
CA LYS A 933 -4.66 6.03 -31.85
C LYS A 933 -4.43 4.71 -32.60
N PHE A 934 -4.87 3.58 -32.06
CA PHE A 934 -4.71 2.23 -32.59
C PHE A 934 -6.04 1.56 -33.01
N GLU A 935 -7.17 2.28 -33.01
CA GLU A 935 -8.47 1.74 -33.39
C GLU A 935 -8.62 1.56 -34.90
N GLU A 936 -7.94 0.56 -35.47
CA GLU A 936 -8.35 -0.11 -36.71
C GLU A 936 -7.83 -1.57 -36.74
N ARG A 937 -8.67 -2.54 -36.40
CA ARG A 937 -8.35 -3.96 -36.68
C ARG A 937 -8.38 -4.21 -38.18
N GLY A 938 -7.22 -4.58 -38.73
CA GLY A 938 -7.01 -4.75 -40.16
C GLY A 938 -6.86 -3.42 -40.92
N THR A 939 -5.83 -2.66 -40.57
CA THR A 939 -5.29 -1.60 -41.45
C THR A 939 -4.69 -2.19 -42.72
N PHE A 940 -4.85 -1.51 -43.85
CA PHE A 940 -4.08 -1.82 -45.06
C PHE A 940 -2.64 -1.33 -44.88
N VAL A 941 -1.79 -2.14 -44.23
CA VAL A 941 -0.37 -1.83 -44.15
C VAL A 941 0.28 -2.14 -45.51
N MET A 942 0.52 -1.09 -46.28
CA MET A 942 1.30 -1.18 -47.51
C MET A 942 2.75 -1.52 -47.16
N VAL A 943 3.26 -2.66 -47.64
CA VAL A 943 4.70 -2.84 -47.73
C VAL A 943 5.22 -1.72 -48.63
N ASN A 944 6.01 -0.81 -48.06
CA ASN A 944 6.74 0.17 -48.83
C ASN A 944 7.60 -0.60 -49.83
N SER A 945 7.17 -0.64 -51.09
CA SER A 945 7.88 -1.23 -52.21
C SER A 945 9.02 -0.29 -52.63
N GLY A 946 9.82 0.13 -51.66
CA GLY A 946 11.14 0.67 -51.89
C GLY A 946 12.10 -0.50 -51.97
N ARG A 947 12.29 -1.03 -53.19
CA ARG A 947 13.66 -1.37 -53.59
C ARG A 947 14.49 -0.12 -53.30
N SER A 948 15.12 -0.02 -52.13
CA SER A 948 16.33 0.78 -52.03
C SER A 948 17.27 0.13 -53.04
N SER A 949 17.43 0.80 -54.18
CA SER A 949 18.55 0.53 -55.06
C SER A 949 19.79 0.49 -54.15
N ARG A 950 20.58 -0.57 -54.29
CA ARG A 950 21.76 -0.82 -53.46
C ARG A 950 22.80 0.27 -53.73
N ILE A 951 22.62 1.47 -53.17
CA ILE A 951 23.62 2.54 -53.17
C ILE A 951 24.88 1.99 -52.49
N PHE A 952 24.72 1.20 -51.43
CA PHE A 952 25.80 0.50 -50.74
C PHE A 952 25.80 -0.99 -51.08
N THR A 953 26.99 -1.54 -51.29
CA THR A 953 27.21 -2.93 -51.72
C THR A 953 27.75 -3.78 -50.59
N VAL A 954 27.30 -5.03 -50.47
CA VAL A 954 27.83 -5.98 -49.48
C VAL A 954 29.23 -6.41 -49.92
N GLU A 955 30.25 -5.79 -49.36
CA GLU A 955 31.67 -6.01 -49.68
C GLU A 955 32.40 -6.55 -48.45
N THR A 956 32.08 -7.77 -48.03
CA THR A 956 32.62 -8.38 -46.79
C THR A 956 34.09 -8.78 -46.90
N ASP A 957 34.57 -8.99 -48.12
CA ASP A 957 35.94 -9.47 -48.42
C ASP A 957 36.90 -8.34 -48.83
N ALA A 958 36.40 -7.11 -48.93
CA ALA A 958 37.22 -5.93 -49.22
C ALA A 958 37.89 -5.38 -47.95
N PRO A 959 38.96 -4.57 -48.07
CA PRO A 959 39.50 -3.84 -46.92
C PRO A 959 38.44 -2.95 -46.27
N GLN A 960 38.39 -3.00 -44.94
CA GLN A 960 37.38 -2.30 -44.14
C GLN A 960 38.01 -1.15 -43.36
N ASN A 961 37.19 -0.17 -43.00
CA ASN A 961 37.58 0.96 -42.16
C ASN A 961 36.61 1.10 -40.99
N PHE A 962 37.13 1.56 -39.86
CA PHE A 962 36.35 2.01 -38.72
C PHE A 962 36.18 3.53 -38.80
N VAL A 963 34.96 4.01 -38.61
CA VAL A 963 34.63 5.45 -38.72
C VAL A 963 33.96 5.95 -37.45
N VAL A 964 34.44 7.09 -36.95
CA VAL A 964 33.76 7.92 -35.95
C VAL A 964 33.23 9.17 -36.66
N ALA A 965 31.92 9.28 -36.81
CA ALA A 965 31.25 10.43 -37.42
C ALA A 965 30.62 11.32 -36.35
N VAL A 966 31.10 12.55 -36.20
CA VAL A 966 30.61 13.52 -35.21
C VAL A 966 29.76 14.56 -35.93
N ASN A 967 28.55 14.81 -35.42
CA ASN A 967 27.58 15.75 -36.02
C ASN A 967 27.95 17.22 -35.72
N ASP A 968 29.13 17.63 -36.15
CA ASP A 968 29.61 19.02 -36.12
C ASP A 968 30.69 19.24 -37.20
N ALA A 969 30.30 19.90 -38.30
CA ALA A 969 31.17 20.21 -39.43
C ALA A 969 32.35 21.14 -39.09
N SER A 970 32.33 21.83 -37.94
CA SER A 970 33.33 22.80 -37.52
C SER A 970 34.37 22.23 -36.54
N LEU A 971 34.06 21.12 -35.87
CA LEU A 971 34.85 20.55 -34.76
C LEU A 971 36.27 20.10 -35.16
N SER A 972 37.29 20.52 -34.38
CA SER A 972 38.66 20.01 -34.56
C SER A 972 38.81 18.58 -34.02
N LEU A 973 39.07 17.62 -34.92
CA LEU A 973 39.25 16.21 -34.54
C LEU A 973 40.69 15.84 -34.14
N ARG A 974 41.58 16.82 -34.00
CA ARG A 974 43.02 16.60 -33.79
C ARG A 974 43.32 15.80 -32.52
N GLN A 975 42.59 16.07 -31.45
CA GLN A 975 42.78 15.40 -30.17
C GLN A 975 42.27 13.95 -30.22
N LEU A 976 41.07 13.73 -30.75
CA LEU A 976 40.51 12.40 -30.99
C LEU A 976 41.45 11.54 -31.86
N MET A 977 41.99 12.10 -32.95
CA MET A 977 42.96 11.39 -33.79
C MET A 977 44.25 11.03 -33.03
N SER A 978 44.72 11.89 -32.12
CA SER A 978 45.89 11.59 -31.27
C SER A 978 45.60 10.47 -30.27
N GLU A 979 44.41 10.44 -29.69
CA GLU A 979 43.97 9.39 -28.75
C GLU A 979 43.90 8.03 -29.45
N PHE A 980 43.30 7.98 -30.64
CA PHE A 980 43.29 6.78 -31.48
C PHE A 980 44.68 6.38 -31.97
N SER A 981 45.57 7.33 -32.28
CA SER A 981 46.96 7.03 -32.67
C SER A 981 47.74 6.36 -31.54
N ASN A 982 47.60 6.86 -30.31
CA ASN A 982 48.24 6.28 -29.12
C ASN A 982 47.69 4.88 -28.82
N PHE A 983 46.36 4.71 -28.89
CA PHE A 983 45.71 3.42 -28.70
C PHE A 983 46.15 2.39 -29.74
N ASN A 984 46.25 2.79 -31.00
CA ASN A 984 46.72 1.90 -32.07
C ASN A 984 48.20 1.54 -31.89
N ARG A 985 49.05 2.50 -31.52
CA ARG A 985 50.47 2.20 -31.23
C ARG A 985 50.64 1.24 -30.06
N LYS A 986 49.75 1.26 -29.08
CA LYS A 986 49.81 0.38 -27.90
C LYS A 986 49.26 -1.01 -28.18
N ASN A 987 48.12 -1.11 -28.86
CA ASN A 987 47.35 -2.36 -28.97
C ASN A 987 47.41 -3.02 -30.36
N TYR A 988 47.78 -2.26 -31.41
CA TYR A 988 47.75 -2.69 -32.82
C TYR A 988 49.02 -2.24 -33.58
N ARG A 989 50.17 -2.26 -32.89
CA ARG A 989 51.45 -1.70 -33.38
C ARG A 989 51.89 -2.27 -34.73
N ASP A 990 51.67 -3.56 -34.93
CA ASP A 990 52.12 -4.30 -36.11
C ASP A 990 51.10 -4.27 -37.26
N SER A 991 49.91 -3.69 -37.04
CA SER A 991 48.81 -3.64 -38.01
C SER A 991 48.89 -2.46 -39.00
N GLY A 992 49.85 -1.54 -38.84
CA GLY A 992 50.11 -0.46 -39.81
C GLY A 992 48.94 0.53 -40.05
N LEU A 993 47.97 0.61 -39.12
CA LEU A 993 46.72 1.36 -39.30
C LEU A 993 46.95 2.86 -39.51
N LYS A 994 46.34 3.41 -40.56
CA LYS A 994 46.34 4.85 -40.86
C LYS A 994 45.10 5.50 -40.27
N ILE A 995 45.26 6.76 -39.86
CA ILE A 995 44.16 7.60 -39.36
C ILE A 995 44.07 8.81 -40.29
N SER A 996 42.89 9.03 -40.85
CA SER A 996 42.60 10.15 -41.74
C SER A 996 41.31 10.85 -41.35
N GLN A 997 41.13 12.09 -41.80
CA GLN A 997 39.92 12.87 -41.57
C GLN A 997 39.16 13.03 -42.88
N GLN A 998 37.83 12.90 -42.82
CA GLN A 998 36.89 13.12 -43.92
C GLN A 998 35.73 14.00 -43.45
N GLN A 999 34.92 14.53 -44.37
CA GLN A 999 33.73 15.33 -44.05
C GLN A 999 32.60 15.02 -45.05
N ILE A 1000 31.38 14.87 -44.54
CA ILE A 1000 30.13 14.76 -45.30
C ILE A 1000 29.08 15.67 -44.65
N GLU A 1001 28.44 16.55 -45.42
CA GLU A 1001 27.46 17.53 -44.90
C GLU A 1001 27.86 18.11 -43.52
N ASP A 1002 27.05 17.85 -42.49
CA ASP A 1002 27.19 18.33 -41.13
C ASP A 1002 28.12 17.47 -40.25
N TYR A 1003 28.67 16.38 -40.81
CA TYR A 1003 29.50 15.41 -40.09
C TYR A 1003 30.98 15.51 -40.43
N ARG A 1004 31.82 15.58 -39.39
CA ARG A 1004 33.26 15.32 -39.50
C ARG A 1004 33.58 13.90 -39.05
N MET A 1005 34.40 13.22 -39.84
CA MET A 1005 34.70 11.81 -39.67
C MET A 1005 36.18 11.56 -39.41
N VAL A 1006 36.51 10.75 -38.41
CA VAL A 1006 37.81 10.10 -38.28
C VAL A 1006 37.69 8.69 -38.86
N VAL A 1007 38.51 8.39 -39.88
CA VAL A 1007 38.56 7.09 -40.55
C VAL A 1007 39.86 6.39 -40.17
N ILE A 1008 39.76 5.22 -39.55
CA ILE A 1008 40.89 4.39 -39.11
C ILE A 1008 40.88 3.07 -39.88
N GLY A 1009 41.98 2.76 -40.56
CA GLY A 1009 42.11 1.55 -41.36
C GLY A 1009 43.32 1.57 -42.31
N SER A 1010 43.40 0.68 -43.31
CA SER A 1010 42.41 -0.34 -43.66
C SER A 1010 42.70 -1.68 -42.97
N PHE A 1011 41.66 -2.34 -42.46
CA PHE A 1011 41.70 -3.71 -41.94
C PHE A 1011 41.55 -4.69 -43.10
N ALA A 1012 42.28 -5.80 -43.09
CA ALA A 1012 42.32 -6.71 -44.23
C ALA A 1012 41.01 -7.48 -44.41
N THR A 1013 40.28 -7.73 -43.32
CA THR A 1013 39.02 -8.49 -43.33
C THR A 1013 37.95 -7.85 -42.45
N LYS A 1014 36.67 -8.16 -42.74
CA LYS A 1014 35.51 -7.79 -41.90
C LYS A 1014 35.66 -8.21 -40.44
N ASN A 1015 36.22 -9.39 -40.19
CA ASN A 1015 36.38 -9.91 -38.83
C ASN A 1015 37.42 -9.13 -38.02
N GLU A 1016 38.56 -8.76 -38.62
CA GLU A 1016 39.55 -7.89 -37.96
C GLU A 1016 38.95 -6.52 -37.62
N ALA A 1017 38.18 -5.95 -38.54
CA ALA A 1017 37.50 -4.68 -38.33
C ALA A 1017 36.43 -4.76 -37.21
N LEU A 1018 35.67 -5.86 -37.13
CA LEU A 1018 34.68 -6.10 -36.06
C LEU A 1018 35.34 -6.28 -34.69
N GLN A 1019 36.48 -6.97 -34.61
CA GLN A 1019 37.25 -7.08 -33.37
C GLN A 1019 37.78 -5.71 -32.93
N TYR A 1020 38.31 -4.92 -33.86
CA TYR A 1020 38.74 -3.56 -33.59
C TYR A 1020 37.57 -2.66 -33.14
N PHE A 1021 36.44 -2.69 -33.85
CA PHE A 1021 35.20 -1.98 -33.52
C PHE A 1021 34.77 -2.30 -32.09
N THR A 1022 34.63 -3.58 -31.75
CA THR A 1022 34.18 -4.04 -30.42
C THR A 1022 35.13 -3.56 -29.32
N LYS A 1023 36.44 -3.63 -29.56
CA LYS A 1023 37.45 -3.20 -28.58
C LYS A 1023 37.47 -1.69 -28.38
N VAL A 1024 37.28 -0.92 -29.45
CA VAL A 1024 37.23 0.55 -29.40
C VAL A 1024 35.96 1.03 -28.70
N VAL A 1025 34.77 0.55 -29.08
CA VAL A 1025 33.50 1.03 -28.50
C VAL A 1025 33.35 0.68 -27.02
N THR A 1026 34.03 -0.38 -26.55
CA THR A 1026 34.07 -0.75 -25.12
C THR A 1026 35.14 0.01 -24.33
N THR A 1027 36.05 0.74 -24.99
CA THR A 1027 37.08 1.57 -24.34
C THR A 1027 36.61 3.02 -24.27
N ARG A 1028 35.73 3.33 -23.31
CA ARG A 1028 35.04 4.63 -23.18
C ARG A 1028 35.97 5.85 -23.20
N ASP A 1029 37.16 5.74 -22.62
CA ASP A 1029 38.15 6.81 -22.54
C ASP A 1029 38.61 7.34 -23.92
N LEU A 1030 38.50 6.53 -24.99
CA LEU A 1030 38.88 6.96 -26.36
C LEU A 1030 37.98 8.04 -26.94
N PHE A 1031 36.80 8.23 -26.37
CA PHE A 1031 35.82 9.20 -26.85
C PHE A 1031 35.64 10.37 -25.87
N ALA A 1032 36.44 10.44 -24.80
CA ALA A 1032 36.31 11.46 -23.76
C ALA A 1032 36.42 12.89 -24.32
N SER A 1033 37.24 13.10 -25.36
CA SER A 1033 37.39 14.39 -26.04
C SER A 1033 36.13 14.86 -26.79
N LEU A 1034 35.13 14.00 -26.99
CA LEU A 1034 33.85 14.33 -27.62
C LEU A 1034 32.76 14.80 -26.64
N GLY A 1035 32.97 14.67 -25.32
CA GLY A 1035 32.03 15.14 -24.30
C GLY A 1035 30.59 14.64 -24.51
N THR A 1036 29.63 15.55 -24.58
CA THR A 1036 28.19 15.28 -24.81
C THR A 1036 27.77 15.37 -26.28
N MET A 1037 28.73 15.47 -27.22
CA MET A 1037 28.43 15.62 -28.65
C MET A 1037 27.83 14.35 -29.24
N SER A 1038 26.90 14.49 -30.18
CA SER A 1038 26.29 13.35 -30.87
C SER A 1038 27.26 12.78 -31.93
N TYR A 1039 27.64 11.51 -31.77
CA TYR A 1039 28.49 10.81 -32.72
C TYR A 1039 27.99 9.40 -33.03
N ARG A 1040 28.46 8.84 -34.16
CA ARG A 1040 28.15 7.49 -34.64
C ARG A 1040 29.44 6.74 -34.93
N ASN A 1041 29.49 5.47 -34.53
CA ASN A 1041 30.58 4.55 -34.85
C ASN A 1041 30.07 3.47 -35.79
N PHE A 1042 30.78 3.20 -36.88
CA PHE A 1042 30.41 2.13 -37.81
C PHE A 1042 31.62 1.58 -38.57
N LEU A 1043 31.46 0.40 -39.17
CA LEU A 1043 32.41 -0.18 -40.12
C LEU A 1043 31.92 0.05 -41.54
N ILE A 1044 32.86 0.26 -42.46
CA ILE A 1044 32.55 0.54 -43.85
C ILE A 1044 33.69 0.07 -44.77
N SER A 1045 33.35 -0.56 -45.91
CA SER A 1045 34.33 -0.89 -46.95
C SER A 1045 34.85 0.38 -47.63
N GLU A 1046 36.03 0.34 -48.24
CA GLU A 1046 36.55 1.48 -49.01
C GLU A 1046 35.59 1.93 -50.12
N GLY A 1047 34.96 0.99 -50.83
CA GLY A 1047 33.98 1.27 -51.88
C GLY A 1047 32.73 1.97 -51.36
N ASN A 1048 32.19 1.52 -50.24
CA ASN A 1048 31.04 2.17 -49.61
C ASN A 1048 31.39 3.51 -48.96
N LEU A 1049 32.61 3.68 -48.45
CA LEU A 1049 33.07 4.95 -47.89
C LEU A 1049 33.13 6.04 -48.97
N ALA A 1050 33.63 5.70 -50.16
CA ALA A 1050 33.61 6.62 -51.30
C ALA A 1050 32.18 7.02 -51.68
N ARG A 1051 31.24 6.06 -51.72
CA ARG A 1051 29.82 6.34 -52.01
C ARG A 1051 29.13 7.13 -50.90
N LEU A 1052 29.49 6.90 -49.64
CA LEU A 1052 28.95 7.67 -48.53
C LEU A 1052 29.42 9.12 -48.60
N ILE A 1053 30.68 9.35 -49.00
CA ILE A 1053 31.22 10.69 -49.23
C ILE A 1053 30.53 11.38 -50.42
N GLU A 1054 30.28 10.65 -51.50
CA GLU A 1054 29.61 11.17 -52.70
C GLU A 1054 28.13 11.50 -52.46
N THR A 1055 27.41 10.64 -51.73
CA THR A 1055 25.96 10.75 -51.54
C THR A 1055 25.55 11.50 -50.28
N SER A 1056 26.47 11.68 -49.32
CA SER A 1056 26.22 12.22 -47.97
C SER A 1056 25.08 11.55 -47.19
N ASN A 1057 24.63 10.36 -47.61
CA ASN A 1057 23.45 9.71 -47.05
C ASN A 1057 23.80 8.76 -45.89
N LEU A 1058 24.18 9.35 -44.75
CA LEU A 1058 24.52 8.61 -43.53
C LEU A 1058 23.33 7.78 -42.98
N PRO A 1059 22.06 8.27 -42.95
CA PRO A 1059 20.94 7.49 -42.44
C PRO A 1059 20.73 6.17 -43.19
N ASN A 1060 20.76 6.19 -44.53
CA ASN A 1060 20.64 4.96 -45.31
C ASN A 1060 21.83 4.02 -45.12
N TYR A 1061 23.04 4.58 -44.92
CA TYR A 1061 24.19 3.77 -44.58
C TYR A 1061 24.05 3.10 -43.21
N MET A 1062 23.48 3.79 -42.21
CA MET A 1062 23.27 3.21 -40.87
C MET A 1062 22.27 2.05 -40.89
N THR A 1063 21.22 2.14 -41.69
CA THR A 1063 20.30 1.01 -41.93
C THR A 1063 21.05 -0.16 -42.58
N PHE A 1064 21.84 0.11 -43.62
CA PHE A 1064 22.66 -0.91 -44.29
C PHE A 1064 23.69 -1.55 -43.33
N PHE A 1065 24.38 -0.75 -42.51
CA PHE A 1065 25.34 -1.21 -41.52
C PHE A 1065 24.69 -2.14 -40.49
N SER A 1066 23.51 -1.77 -39.99
CA SER A 1066 22.73 -2.61 -39.07
C SER A 1066 22.41 -3.97 -39.70
N ASP A 1067 21.89 -3.95 -40.94
CA ASP A 1067 21.44 -5.17 -41.61
C ASP A 1067 22.59 -6.10 -42.05
N VAL A 1068 23.76 -5.56 -42.38
CA VAL A 1068 24.85 -6.32 -43.01
C VAL A 1068 26.01 -6.62 -42.06
N TYR A 1069 26.30 -5.73 -41.10
CA TYR A 1069 27.43 -5.89 -40.18
C TYR A 1069 27.01 -6.34 -38.78
N LEU A 1070 25.82 -5.96 -38.30
CA LEU A 1070 25.39 -6.23 -36.92
C LEU A 1070 24.50 -7.46 -36.76
N LYS A 1071 23.82 -7.88 -37.82
CA LYS A 1071 22.81 -8.97 -37.80
C LYS A 1071 23.36 -10.36 -37.46
N ASP A 1072 24.67 -10.58 -37.65
CA ASP A 1072 25.37 -11.86 -37.41
C ASP A 1072 26.46 -11.81 -36.31
N LEU A 1073 26.48 -10.79 -35.42
CA LEU A 1073 27.44 -10.80 -34.30
C LEU A 1073 27.09 -11.92 -33.29
N PRO A 1074 28.00 -12.87 -33.00
CA PRO A 1074 27.78 -13.82 -31.93
C PRO A 1074 27.86 -13.10 -30.58
N SER A 1075 26.80 -13.23 -29.77
CA SER A 1075 26.84 -12.94 -28.34
C SER A 1075 27.98 -13.75 -27.71
N GLY A 1076 29.01 -13.06 -27.23
CA GLY A 1076 30.31 -13.63 -26.91
C GLY A 1076 30.25 -14.88 -26.02
N THR A 1077 30.78 -15.98 -26.54
CA THR A 1077 31.44 -17.02 -25.74
C THR A 1077 32.60 -17.58 -26.55
N SER A 1078 33.75 -17.78 -25.90
CA SER A 1078 34.85 -18.57 -26.45
C SER A 1078 35.53 -19.35 -25.35
N ASN A 1079 35.59 -20.68 -25.49
CA ASN A 1079 36.87 -21.34 -25.74
C ASN A 1079 36.72 -22.73 -26.39
N GLU A 1080 37.32 -22.80 -27.57
CA GLU A 1080 37.95 -23.88 -28.36
C GLU A 1080 38.01 -25.34 -27.83
N LYS A 1081 37.86 -26.33 -28.74
CA LYS A 1081 38.98 -26.89 -29.54
C LYS A 1081 38.60 -27.98 -30.57
N THR A 1082 39.15 -27.78 -31.78
CA THR A 1082 39.77 -28.72 -32.76
C THR A 1082 38.99 -29.82 -33.51
N SER A 1083 39.09 -29.71 -34.84
CA SER A 1083 38.77 -30.56 -36.01
C SER A 1083 39.54 -31.92 -36.09
N PRO A 1084 39.51 -32.72 -37.19
CA PRO A 1084 38.42 -33.21 -38.08
C PRO A 1084 38.53 -34.73 -38.45
N VAL A 1085 37.66 -35.21 -39.37
CA VAL A 1085 37.87 -36.27 -40.43
C VAL A 1085 37.19 -37.65 -40.28
N GLN A 1086 36.26 -37.94 -41.24
CA GLN A 1086 35.89 -39.19 -41.98
C GLN A 1086 35.60 -40.51 -41.19
N ASP A 1087 34.83 -41.51 -41.64
CA ASP A 1087 34.16 -41.83 -42.91
C ASP A 1087 33.12 -42.95 -42.68
N THR A 1088 32.13 -43.03 -43.57
CA THR A 1088 31.41 -44.21 -44.10
C THR A 1088 30.68 -45.28 -43.23
N GLN A 1089 29.41 -45.47 -43.66
CA GLN A 1089 28.82 -46.71 -44.22
C GLN A 1089 27.84 -47.59 -43.41
N GLN A 1090 26.61 -47.58 -43.95
CA GLN A 1090 25.78 -48.70 -44.42
C GLN A 1090 25.06 -49.66 -43.45
N LYS A 1091 23.75 -49.78 -43.79
CA LYS A 1091 22.94 -50.99 -44.02
C LYS A 1091 21.94 -51.46 -42.95
N GLU A 1092 20.65 -51.32 -43.30
CA GLU A 1092 19.55 -52.30 -43.15
C GLU A 1092 19.99 -53.75 -43.49
N PRO A 1093 19.27 -54.88 -43.18
CA PRO A 1093 17.79 -55.05 -43.17
C PRO A 1093 17.21 -56.11 -42.14
N VAL A 1094 15.94 -56.03 -41.65
CA VAL A 1094 14.64 -56.62 -42.13
C VAL A 1094 14.24 -58.04 -41.60
N GLN A 1095 13.02 -58.12 -41.01
CA GLN A 1095 11.99 -59.22 -40.95
C GLN A 1095 12.24 -60.51 -40.09
N THR A 1096 11.27 -61.27 -39.51
CA THR A 1096 9.78 -61.29 -39.45
C THR A 1096 9.22 -62.38 -38.48
N THR A 1097 7.95 -62.22 -38.03
CA THR A 1097 6.86 -63.23 -37.76
C THR A 1097 6.75 -63.88 -36.36
N LYS A 1098 5.59 -64.20 -35.72
CA LYS A 1098 4.13 -64.29 -36.04
C LYS A 1098 3.24 -64.31 -34.73
N LYS A 1099 1.93 -64.01 -34.87
CA LYS A 1099 0.71 -63.92 -33.97
C LYS A 1099 0.32 -65.18 -33.10
N PRO A 1100 -0.74 -65.25 -32.20
CA PRO A 1100 -2.01 -64.45 -32.08
C PRO A 1100 -2.72 -64.22 -30.67
N ALA A 1101 -3.76 -63.33 -30.69
CA ALA A 1101 -5.10 -63.32 -30.02
C ALA A 1101 -5.45 -62.69 -28.60
N VAL A 1102 -6.26 -61.59 -28.65
CA VAL A 1102 -7.54 -61.18 -27.92
C VAL A 1102 -7.60 -61.26 -26.36
N GLN A 1103 -8.04 -60.32 -25.49
CA GLN A 1103 -8.86 -59.07 -25.49
C GLN A 1103 -8.58 -58.24 -24.20
N SER A 1104 -8.53 -56.90 -24.26
CA SER A 1104 -9.10 -55.89 -23.31
C SER A 1104 -8.59 -54.48 -23.67
N GLN A 1105 -9.47 -53.47 -23.60
CA GLN A 1105 -9.23 -52.07 -24.01
C GLN A 1105 -8.14 -51.37 -23.18
N PRO A 1106 -7.39 -50.42 -23.78
CA PRO A 1106 -6.85 -49.27 -23.03
C PRO A 1106 -6.96 -47.91 -23.74
N GLU A 1107 -6.81 -46.87 -22.91
CA GLU A 1107 -7.01 -45.42 -23.05
C GLU A 1107 -6.36 -44.71 -24.25
N PRO A 1108 -6.84 -43.50 -24.64
CA PRO A 1108 -6.16 -42.63 -25.58
C PRO A 1108 -4.89 -42.01 -24.97
N ILE A 1109 -3.83 -42.08 -25.77
CA ILE A 1109 -2.45 -41.67 -25.49
C ILE A 1109 -2.32 -40.13 -25.59
N ILE A 1110 -1.74 -39.53 -24.55
CA ILE A 1110 -1.37 -38.11 -24.46
C ILE A 1110 -0.02 -37.89 -25.21
N PRO A 1111 0.12 -36.86 -26.07
CA PRO A 1111 1.42 -36.50 -26.64
C PRO A 1111 2.39 -35.98 -25.58
N ALA A 1112 3.65 -36.43 -25.62
CA ALA A 1112 4.70 -36.06 -24.66
C ALA A 1112 5.15 -34.59 -24.80
N GLU A 1113 5.32 -33.90 -23.66
CA GLU A 1113 5.79 -32.51 -23.56
C GLU A 1113 7.22 -32.33 -24.14
N PRO A 1114 7.54 -31.17 -24.76
CA PRO A 1114 8.86 -30.92 -25.34
C PRO A 1114 9.96 -30.84 -24.27
N ALA A 1115 11.08 -31.52 -24.52
CA ALA A 1115 12.22 -31.63 -23.61
C ALA A 1115 12.88 -30.26 -23.32
N TYR A 1116 13.24 -30.03 -22.06
CA TYR A 1116 13.99 -28.85 -21.63
C TYR A 1116 15.40 -28.85 -22.23
N SER A 1117 15.77 -27.74 -22.90
CA SER A 1117 17.07 -27.54 -23.56
C SER A 1117 18.01 -26.60 -22.81
N GLY A 1118 17.63 -26.15 -21.60
CA GLY A 1118 18.46 -25.26 -20.81
C GLY A 1118 19.62 -25.99 -20.12
N PRO A 1119 20.52 -25.24 -19.46
CA PRO A 1119 21.80 -25.78 -19.02
C PRO A 1119 21.73 -26.67 -17.78
N PHE A 1120 20.60 -26.73 -17.08
CA PHE A 1120 20.45 -27.47 -15.82
C PHE A 1120 19.91 -28.89 -16.03
N ASN A 1121 20.39 -29.85 -15.25
CA ASN A 1121 19.97 -31.23 -15.30
C ASN A 1121 18.55 -31.42 -14.75
N THR A 1122 17.66 -32.01 -15.54
CA THR A 1122 16.25 -32.26 -15.20
C THR A 1122 16.02 -33.47 -14.30
N ASN A 1123 17.07 -34.18 -13.87
CA ASN A 1123 16.93 -35.32 -12.95
C ASN A 1123 16.58 -34.87 -11.53
N MET A 1124 15.31 -35.02 -11.16
CA MET A 1124 14.75 -34.56 -9.89
C MET A 1124 14.92 -35.57 -8.73
N GLY A 1125 15.24 -36.84 -9.01
CA GLY A 1125 15.41 -37.87 -7.97
C GLY A 1125 16.80 -37.91 -7.34
N ALA A 1126 17.70 -37.00 -7.72
CA ALA A 1126 19.05 -36.89 -7.16
C ALA A 1126 19.03 -36.31 -5.74
N LYS A 1127 20.16 -36.38 -5.03
CA LYS A 1127 20.32 -35.68 -3.75
C LYS A 1127 20.19 -34.17 -3.95
N HIS A 1128 19.51 -33.53 -2.99
CA HIS A 1128 19.26 -32.10 -3.00
C HIS A 1128 19.88 -31.44 -1.78
N LEU A 1129 20.00 -30.13 -1.89
CA LEU A 1129 20.34 -29.25 -0.79
C LEU A 1129 19.43 -28.04 -0.81
N PHE A 1130 19.27 -27.42 0.35
CA PHE A 1130 18.69 -26.09 0.47
C PHE A 1130 19.81 -25.06 0.36
N ALA A 1131 19.63 -24.05 -0.48
CA ALA A 1131 20.55 -22.95 -0.67
C ALA A 1131 19.90 -21.64 -0.22
N LEU A 1132 20.65 -20.84 0.53
CA LEU A 1132 20.28 -19.50 0.98
C LEU A 1132 21.41 -18.53 0.61
N ILE A 1133 21.14 -17.64 -0.35
CA ILE A 1133 22.05 -16.58 -0.80
C ILE A 1133 21.76 -15.32 0.01
N ILE A 1134 22.78 -14.77 0.66
CA ILE A 1134 22.70 -13.56 1.48
C ILE A 1134 23.85 -12.58 1.14
N PRO A 1135 23.72 -11.28 1.43
CA PRO A 1135 24.83 -10.33 1.29
C PRO A 1135 25.96 -10.64 2.27
N GLN A 1136 27.22 -10.45 1.86
CA GLN A 1136 28.38 -10.62 2.75
C GLN A 1136 28.51 -9.50 3.78
N THR A 1137 27.87 -8.35 3.55
CA THR A 1137 27.89 -7.19 4.45
C THR A 1137 26.47 -6.86 4.91
N GLY A 1138 26.30 -6.59 6.21
CA GLY A 1138 25.01 -6.22 6.79
C GLY A 1138 24.18 -7.38 7.34
N VAL A 1139 24.67 -8.63 7.26
CA VAL A 1139 24.06 -9.82 7.87
C VAL A 1139 25.06 -10.50 8.80
N ASP A 1140 24.63 -10.87 10.01
CA ASP A 1140 25.43 -11.73 10.90
C ASP A 1140 25.31 -13.19 10.47
N GLU A 1141 26.21 -13.58 9.56
CA GLU A 1141 26.31 -14.95 9.02
C GLU A 1141 26.36 -16.01 10.12
N ASN A 1142 27.13 -15.77 11.20
CA ASN A 1142 27.28 -16.74 12.28
C ASN A 1142 25.97 -16.94 13.05
N ALA A 1143 25.20 -15.87 13.25
CA ALA A 1143 23.88 -15.95 13.84
C ALA A 1143 22.91 -16.75 12.96
N VAL A 1144 22.91 -16.50 11.64
CA VAL A 1144 22.08 -17.23 10.67
C VAL A 1144 22.42 -18.72 10.64
N ILE A 1145 23.71 -19.07 10.54
CA ILE A 1145 24.17 -20.47 10.57
C ILE A 1145 23.80 -21.13 11.90
N THR A 1146 23.94 -20.42 13.03
CA THR A 1146 23.57 -20.94 14.35
C THR A 1146 22.07 -21.22 14.45
N ALA A 1147 21.22 -20.31 13.95
CA ALA A 1147 19.78 -20.49 13.91
C ALA A 1147 19.38 -21.69 13.03
N ILE A 1148 20.01 -21.86 11.86
CA ILE A 1148 19.79 -23.02 10.99
C ILE A 1148 20.23 -24.33 11.69
N LYS A 1149 21.34 -24.34 12.44
CA LYS A 1149 21.77 -25.52 13.23
C LYS A 1149 20.73 -25.89 14.29
N GLN A 1150 20.22 -24.90 15.02
CA GLN A 1150 19.19 -25.11 16.05
C GLN A 1150 17.90 -25.65 15.42
N PHE A 1151 17.46 -25.06 14.32
CA PHE A 1151 16.30 -25.53 13.55
C PHE A 1151 16.47 -26.98 13.07
N ASN A 1152 17.63 -27.32 12.51
CA ASN A 1152 17.93 -28.68 12.06
C ASN A 1152 17.93 -29.68 13.21
N THR A 1153 18.50 -29.29 14.36
CA THR A 1153 18.53 -30.13 15.56
C THR A 1153 17.12 -30.34 16.12
N ALA A 1154 16.25 -29.33 16.05
CA ALA A 1154 14.89 -29.41 16.58
C ALA A 1154 13.94 -30.23 15.68
N ARG A 1155 14.08 -30.11 14.36
CA ARG A 1155 13.07 -30.61 13.40
C ARG A 1155 13.57 -31.72 12.46
N PHE A 1156 14.88 -31.82 12.26
CA PHE A 1156 15.50 -32.70 11.27
C PHE A 1156 16.69 -33.51 11.83
N ALA A 1157 16.76 -33.72 13.15
CA ALA A 1157 17.88 -34.40 13.81
C ALA A 1157 18.21 -35.79 13.24
N ALA A 1158 17.19 -36.53 12.79
CA ALA A 1158 17.34 -37.86 12.20
C ALA A 1158 18.04 -37.86 10.82
N GLN A 1159 18.11 -36.71 10.14
CA GLN A 1159 18.65 -36.60 8.78
C GLN A 1159 20.15 -36.27 8.74
N ASN A 1160 20.80 -36.03 9.88
CA ASN A 1160 22.24 -35.70 9.98
C ASN A 1160 22.70 -34.62 8.98
N LEU A 1161 21.89 -33.58 8.82
CA LEU A 1161 22.12 -32.51 7.85
C LEU A 1161 23.41 -31.74 8.15
N LYS A 1162 24.17 -31.43 7.11
CA LYS A 1162 25.41 -30.65 7.19
C LYS A 1162 25.18 -29.25 6.66
N ILE A 1163 25.81 -28.27 7.28
CA ILE A 1163 25.77 -26.88 6.82
C ILE A 1163 27.15 -26.50 6.31
N SER A 1164 27.20 -25.97 5.09
CA SER A 1164 28.42 -25.48 4.44
C SER A 1164 28.19 -24.06 3.91
N GLU A 1165 29.28 -23.32 3.75
CA GLU A 1165 29.28 -21.92 3.32
C GLU A 1165 30.19 -21.79 2.08
N THR A 1166 29.71 -21.07 1.05
CA THR A 1166 30.46 -20.86 -0.19
C THR A 1166 30.28 -19.44 -0.71
N GLY A 1167 31.36 -18.77 -1.10
CA GLY A 1167 31.29 -17.44 -1.71
C GLY A 1167 30.58 -17.51 -3.07
N PHE A 1168 29.48 -16.77 -3.23
CA PHE A 1168 28.70 -16.77 -4.48
C PHE A 1168 29.25 -15.76 -5.48
N ASN A 1169 29.42 -14.50 -5.08
CA ASN A 1169 30.10 -13.45 -5.87
C ASN A 1169 30.83 -12.46 -4.95
N THR A 1170 31.26 -11.30 -5.47
CA THR A 1170 32.01 -10.29 -4.71
C THR A 1170 31.23 -9.63 -3.57
N SER A 1171 29.91 -9.80 -3.53
CA SER A 1171 29.01 -9.16 -2.55
C SER A 1171 28.06 -10.13 -1.85
N GLN A 1172 28.02 -11.40 -2.26
CA GLN A 1172 27.06 -12.40 -1.76
C GLN A 1172 27.73 -13.73 -1.40
N LEU A 1173 27.16 -14.37 -0.40
CA LEU A 1173 27.52 -15.67 0.16
C LEU A 1173 26.34 -16.61 -0.03
N MET A 1174 26.62 -17.90 -0.18
CA MET A 1174 25.61 -18.96 -0.15
C MET A 1174 25.85 -19.89 1.04
N ILE A 1175 24.83 -20.00 1.89
CA ILE A 1175 24.73 -21.01 2.94
C ILE A 1175 23.96 -22.21 2.36
N GLN A 1176 24.50 -23.41 2.54
CA GLN A 1176 23.96 -24.65 2.00
C GLN A 1176 23.64 -25.62 3.13
N VAL A 1177 22.48 -26.28 3.05
CA VAL A 1177 22.12 -27.39 3.94
C VAL A 1177 22.06 -28.67 3.12
N GLU A 1178 23.08 -29.50 3.32
CA GLU A 1178 23.32 -30.76 2.61
C GLU A 1178 22.74 -31.96 3.38
N GLY A 1179 22.47 -33.04 2.66
CA GLY A 1179 22.01 -34.32 3.22
C GLY A 1179 20.53 -34.63 2.97
N LEU A 1180 19.84 -33.83 2.14
CA LEU A 1180 18.46 -34.09 1.75
C LEU A 1180 18.43 -35.14 0.62
N SER A 1181 17.70 -36.23 0.85
CA SER A 1181 17.78 -37.44 0.01
C SER A 1181 17.34 -37.23 -1.43
N ASP A 1182 16.34 -36.36 -1.61
CA ASP A 1182 15.65 -36.11 -2.86
C ASP A 1182 14.96 -34.73 -2.82
N ASP A 1183 14.35 -34.37 -3.95
CA ASP A 1183 13.54 -33.18 -4.16
C ASP A 1183 12.40 -33.00 -3.15
N ASN A 1184 11.67 -34.06 -2.80
CA ASN A 1184 10.55 -34.00 -1.86
C ASN A 1184 11.03 -33.74 -0.44
N ALA A 1185 12.12 -34.40 -0.02
CA ALA A 1185 12.77 -34.13 1.25
C ALA A 1185 13.24 -32.68 1.32
N ALA A 1186 13.80 -32.15 0.23
CA ALA A 1186 14.26 -30.77 0.16
C ALA A 1186 13.10 -29.75 0.13
N LEU A 1187 12.00 -30.02 -0.58
CA LEU A 1187 10.81 -29.16 -0.55
C LEU A 1187 10.17 -29.13 0.84
N ASN A 1188 10.09 -30.27 1.52
CA ASN A 1188 9.60 -30.34 2.91
C ASN A 1188 10.49 -29.53 3.86
N TYR A 1189 11.81 -29.61 3.67
CA TYR A 1189 12.76 -28.80 4.42
C TYR A 1189 12.59 -27.31 4.14
N LEU A 1190 12.50 -26.91 2.86
CA LEU A 1190 12.25 -25.54 2.42
C LEU A 1190 10.98 -24.96 3.05
N MET A 1191 9.84 -25.65 2.92
CA MET A 1191 8.56 -25.20 3.49
C MET A 1191 8.60 -25.07 5.02
N SER A 1192 9.41 -25.88 5.68
CA SER A 1192 9.57 -25.83 7.14
C SER A 1192 10.48 -24.69 7.59
N ILE A 1193 11.54 -24.38 6.84
CA ILE A 1193 12.55 -23.39 7.23
C ILE A 1193 12.12 -21.96 6.89
N ILE A 1194 11.45 -21.71 5.77
CA ILE A 1194 11.06 -20.36 5.31
C ILE A 1194 10.09 -19.64 6.25
N ASN A 1195 9.35 -20.40 7.07
CA ASN A 1195 8.41 -19.86 8.06
C ASN A 1195 9.05 -19.66 9.45
N ASN A 1196 10.36 -19.91 9.59
CA ASN A 1196 11.05 -19.78 10.87
C ASN A 1196 11.53 -18.32 11.09
N GLN A 1197 10.90 -17.62 12.03
CA GLN A 1197 11.23 -16.22 12.33
C GLN A 1197 12.62 -16.04 12.96
N ASP A 1198 13.17 -17.05 13.64
CA ASP A 1198 14.51 -16.96 14.24
C ASP A 1198 15.62 -16.94 13.18
N ILE A 1199 15.38 -17.54 12.01
CA ILE A 1199 16.33 -17.56 10.89
C ILE A 1199 16.12 -16.35 9.98
N PHE A 1200 14.89 -16.13 9.52
CA PHE A 1200 14.61 -15.07 8.54
C PHE A 1200 14.43 -13.68 9.18
N GLY A 1201 14.17 -13.59 10.48
CA GLY A 1201 14.21 -12.35 11.25
C GLY A 1201 15.60 -11.69 11.24
N LEU A 1202 16.66 -12.49 11.18
CA LEU A 1202 18.05 -12.02 11.06
C LEU A 1202 18.37 -11.43 9.68
N LEU A 1203 17.47 -11.57 8.70
CA LEU A 1203 17.63 -11.15 7.31
C LEU A 1203 16.71 -10.00 6.89
N GLN A 1204 15.90 -9.43 7.81
CA GLN A 1204 14.78 -8.52 7.49
C GLN A 1204 15.13 -7.31 6.61
N ASN A 1205 16.36 -6.81 6.68
CA ASN A 1205 16.82 -5.65 5.91
C ASN A 1205 17.83 -6.01 4.80
N ALA A 1206 17.95 -7.30 4.46
CA ALA A 1206 18.94 -7.81 3.52
C ALA A 1206 18.27 -8.47 2.30
N GLU A 1207 18.80 -8.22 1.11
CA GLU A 1207 18.35 -8.93 -0.10
C GLU A 1207 18.86 -10.37 -0.09
N TYR A 1208 17.96 -11.33 0.16
CA TYR A 1208 18.28 -12.75 0.17
C TYR A 1208 17.45 -13.55 -0.83
N ARG A 1209 17.96 -14.72 -1.23
CA ARG A 1209 17.24 -15.71 -2.07
C ARG A 1209 17.39 -17.09 -1.48
N ASN A 1210 16.34 -17.89 -1.51
CA ASN A 1210 16.40 -19.29 -1.08
C ASN A 1210 15.68 -20.22 -2.05
N PHE A 1211 16.19 -21.43 -2.20
CA PHE A 1211 15.68 -22.44 -3.12
C PHE A 1211 16.28 -23.80 -2.79
N ILE A 1212 15.73 -24.86 -3.38
CA ILE A 1212 16.37 -26.18 -3.37
C ILE A 1212 17.07 -26.44 -4.70
N ILE A 1213 18.16 -27.18 -4.65
CA ILE A 1213 18.97 -27.47 -5.84
C ILE A 1213 19.58 -28.86 -5.75
N SER A 1214 19.63 -29.59 -6.86
CA SER A 1214 20.33 -30.87 -6.90
C SER A 1214 21.85 -30.68 -6.87
N GLU A 1215 22.60 -31.66 -6.36
CA GLU A 1215 24.07 -31.58 -6.31
C GLU A 1215 24.70 -31.34 -7.70
N ASP A 1216 24.11 -31.90 -8.76
CA ASP A 1216 24.57 -31.70 -10.13
C ASP A 1216 24.28 -30.29 -10.64
N ASN A 1217 23.09 -29.75 -10.34
CA ASN A 1217 22.73 -28.40 -10.73
C ASN A 1217 23.50 -27.35 -9.95
N LEU A 1218 23.91 -27.63 -8.71
CA LEU A 1218 24.71 -26.72 -7.92
C LEU A 1218 26.06 -26.42 -8.59
N LYS A 1219 26.69 -27.41 -9.24
CA LYS A 1219 27.96 -27.19 -9.96
C LYS A 1219 27.77 -26.21 -11.12
N ILE A 1220 26.73 -26.42 -11.91
CA ILE A 1220 26.36 -25.57 -13.05
C ILE A 1220 26.00 -24.17 -12.55
N PHE A 1221 25.30 -24.10 -11.41
CA PHE A 1221 24.88 -22.85 -10.80
C PHE A 1221 26.06 -22.02 -10.28
N LEU A 1222 27.02 -22.66 -9.60
CA LEU A 1222 28.21 -21.98 -9.08
C LEU A 1222 29.20 -21.59 -10.20
N GLU A 1223 29.24 -22.32 -11.30
CA GLU A 1223 30.04 -21.99 -12.48
C GLU A 1223 29.45 -20.79 -13.24
N LYS A 1224 28.13 -20.81 -13.50
CA LYS A 1224 27.46 -19.76 -14.27
C LYS A 1224 27.12 -18.52 -13.45
N LYS A 1225 26.89 -18.67 -12.14
CA LYS A 1225 26.44 -17.63 -11.20
C LYS A 1225 25.20 -16.86 -11.67
N ASP A 1226 24.41 -17.50 -12.52
CA ASP A 1226 23.23 -16.93 -13.13
C ASP A 1226 21.99 -17.36 -12.34
N ILE A 1227 21.60 -16.50 -11.39
CA ILE A 1227 20.41 -16.69 -10.55
C ILE A 1227 19.16 -16.76 -11.44
N ALA A 1228 19.06 -15.92 -12.47
CA ALA A 1228 17.87 -15.82 -13.30
C ALA A 1228 17.62 -17.11 -14.09
N SER A 1229 18.65 -17.63 -14.78
CA SER A 1229 18.56 -18.89 -15.52
C SER A 1229 18.20 -20.08 -14.62
N TYR A 1230 18.72 -20.11 -13.40
CA TYR A 1230 18.36 -21.19 -12.46
C TYR A 1230 16.95 -21.05 -11.93
N MET A 1231 16.46 -19.83 -11.68
CA MET A 1231 15.08 -19.60 -11.23
C MET A 1231 14.06 -20.00 -12.32
N GLU A 1232 14.39 -19.81 -13.59
CA GLU A 1232 13.56 -20.29 -14.71
C GLU A 1232 13.47 -21.83 -14.74
N PHE A 1233 14.62 -22.51 -14.59
CA PHE A 1233 14.65 -23.95 -14.40
C PHE A 1233 13.87 -24.38 -13.14
N TYR A 1234 14.07 -23.67 -12.03
CA TYR A 1234 13.46 -23.99 -10.75
C TYR A 1234 11.93 -23.92 -10.81
N LYS A 1235 11.41 -22.87 -11.44
CA LYS A 1235 9.98 -22.68 -11.69
C LYS A 1235 9.39 -23.84 -12.50
N ARG A 1236 10.09 -24.27 -13.55
CA ARG A 1236 9.62 -25.34 -14.44
C ARG A 1236 9.60 -26.72 -13.78
N PHE A 1237 10.56 -27.03 -12.92
CA PHE A 1237 10.75 -28.40 -12.44
C PHE A 1237 10.48 -28.66 -10.95
N TYR A 1238 10.54 -27.63 -10.10
CA TYR A 1238 10.21 -27.76 -8.67
C TYR A 1238 8.86 -27.13 -8.32
N LEU A 1239 8.50 -25.98 -8.93
CA LEU A 1239 7.24 -25.28 -8.60
C LEU A 1239 6.04 -25.75 -9.42
N ASN A 1240 6.24 -26.14 -10.69
CA ASN A 1240 5.16 -26.55 -11.60
C ASN A 1240 4.87 -28.06 -11.63
N ARG A 1241 5.10 -28.80 -10.54
CA ARG A 1241 4.73 -30.22 -10.50
C ARG A 1241 3.21 -30.41 -10.51
N LYS A 1242 2.68 -30.97 -11.59
CA LYS A 1242 1.36 -31.60 -11.61
C LYS A 1242 1.35 -32.72 -10.55
N LYS A 1243 0.55 -32.55 -9.49
CA LYS A 1243 0.19 -33.62 -8.56
C LYS A 1243 -0.95 -34.45 -9.14
#